data_AF-A0A8H6DI26-F1
#
_entry.id   AF-A0A8H6DI26-F1
#
_cell.length_a   1.000
_cell.length_b   1.000
_cell.length_c   1.000
_cell.angle_alpha   90.00
_cell.angle_beta   90.00
_cell.angle_gamma   90.00
#
_symmetry.space_group_name_H-M   'P 1'
#
loop_
_entity.id
_entity.type
_entity.pdbx_description
1 polymer ?
#
loop_
_entity_poly.entity_id
_entity_poly.type
_entity_poly.pdbx_seq_one_letter_code
_entity_poly.pdbx_strand_id
1 'polypeptide(L)'
;MKFLNLAALASAVVAQSDLASILSSQSDLSTLAELLALVPDIAETLASASNITIFAPTNEAFASVPRDIPEGEAISQRNDTIAIGALLSNHVFKGYYPAKVATDIPVFVQSLLDSSFVNYRQPFGNFTGGQYNGIVKDGDDVVVISGEETLSYVTEADIKVGDSVIIHKVDKPLSFGAPLQLFTRRDNLLNFNAALNAADLPYNFGNLDRDSSTLVNISDFTVFIPNDPAFEAIGSVLESADLKALQEVLKYHLVDDVLFSTDLANVSVPSLQGADLTFTVAEDGSAWVNGAKILFTNVLLFNGVAHVIDGVLNPADDPFDRADLKPAAEADDRLAFPGATPVPKLPFSVISYADDSQPTYTTPELLKTLKAIDVSALATATATADATTGAGEATPTPTGVTPVVNAASSKFVAGGASVFAVLIAVLMNKFLPSFCSCIIPQTLNTARRLACWSFFIFICYWSAEWISDHKGAISQLPLASTLVAAPTRLYQQYLPGGKPFSSSTFKLQEQSQPMNMDSQAKDLDGLKEHLTHDKLDELRNFWFEHIPEEANRIIAPRELQMRWFFTDKEFDNVCVTRFSPILEAIRNAGVTSAHELLSVAQPRNSLDWLSLVILLDQIPRNSYRGEKSSICFTYFDPIAQQVALEAIKQGIPDKAPEIRWVFSHRTWFYTPLMHSEDISAHEKAVAAYDRIYQDILSLIEGTGGADEYERKAREVVQADPEAAKAVGETNKMFEEKHRVIVERFGRYPHRNKALGREATPAEVEFLESGGDTFGS
;
A
#
# COMPACT_ATOMS: atom_id res chain seq x y z
N MET A 1 23.86 -45.59 -14.28
CA MET A 1 23.86 -44.14 -13.99
C MET A 1 22.66 -43.81 -13.09
N LYS A 2 22.74 -44.10 -11.78
CA LYS A 2 21.61 -44.02 -10.84
C LYS A 2 21.97 -43.41 -9.47
N PHE A 3 23.00 -42.56 -9.40
CA PHE A 3 23.56 -42.07 -8.13
C PHE A 3 23.68 -40.54 -8.00
N LEU A 4 23.12 -39.74 -8.92
CA LEU A 4 23.28 -38.28 -8.90
C LEU A 4 22.12 -37.47 -8.29
N ASN A 5 21.02 -38.10 -7.85
CA ASN A 5 19.84 -37.37 -7.32
C ASN A 5 19.53 -37.58 -5.84
N LEU A 6 20.29 -38.39 -5.09
CA LEU A 6 20.03 -38.56 -3.64
C LEU A 6 20.74 -37.50 -2.78
N ALA A 7 21.91 -37.01 -3.21
CA ALA A 7 22.69 -36.04 -2.45
C ALA A 7 22.07 -34.64 -2.47
N ALA A 8 21.48 -34.21 -3.61
CA ALA A 8 20.81 -32.92 -3.75
C ALA A 8 19.47 -32.85 -2.97
N LEU A 9 18.70 -33.95 -2.97
CA LEU A 9 17.50 -34.07 -2.14
C LEU A 9 17.84 -34.21 -0.65
N ALA A 10 18.94 -34.88 -0.30
CA ALA A 10 19.39 -34.96 1.09
C ALA A 10 19.94 -33.62 1.61
N SER A 11 20.62 -32.82 0.78
CA SER A 11 21.13 -31.51 1.19
C SER A 11 20.03 -30.45 1.33
N ALA A 12 18.99 -30.49 0.49
CA ALA A 12 17.80 -29.64 0.67
C ALA A 12 16.99 -30.00 1.93
N VAL A 13 16.87 -31.30 2.26
CA VAL A 13 16.19 -31.76 3.48
C VAL A 13 17.00 -31.47 4.75
N VAL A 14 18.34 -31.45 4.67
CA VAL A 14 19.22 -31.07 5.80
C VAL A 14 19.21 -29.55 6.04
N ALA A 15 19.15 -28.72 5.00
CA ALA A 15 19.01 -27.27 5.16
C ALA A 15 17.68 -26.87 5.84
N GLN A 16 16.59 -27.59 5.54
CA GLN A 16 15.28 -27.41 6.17
C GLN A 16 15.30 -27.66 7.70
N SER A 17 16.17 -28.54 8.21
CA SER A 17 16.31 -28.78 9.65
C SER A 17 17.23 -27.77 10.36
N ASP A 18 18.09 -27.06 9.63
CA ASP A 18 19.15 -26.24 10.23
C ASP A 18 18.70 -24.81 10.54
N LEU A 19 17.92 -24.15 9.68
CA LEU A 19 17.46 -22.77 9.96
C LEU A 19 16.49 -22.70 11.14
N ALA A 20 15.46 -23.56 11.13
CA ALA A 20 14.47 -23.60 12.20
C ALA A 20 15.08 -24.04 13.54
N SER A 21 16.06 -24.96 13.53
CA SER A 21 16.78 -25.37 14.74
C SER A 21 17.71 -24.28 15.25
N ILE A 22 18.39 -23.54 14.37
CA ILE A 22 19.21 -22.39 14.75
C ILE A 22 18.34 -21.31 15.39
N LEU A 23 17.26 -20.88 14.74
CA LEU A 23 16.34 -19.89 15.32
C LEU A 23 15.79 -20.34 16.68
N SER A 24 15.40 -21.62 16.80
CA SER A 24 14.90 -22.18 18.08
C SER A 24 15.97 -22.30 19.16
N SER A 25 17.26 -22.35 18.80
CA SER A 25 18.38 -22.42 19.74
C SER A 25 18.79 -21.05 20.29
N GLN A 26 18.39 -19.97 19.61
CA GLN A 26 18.74 -18.60 19.94
C GLN A 26 17.60 -17.96 20.74
N SER A 27 17.75 -17.89 22.06
CA SER A 27 16.70 -17.35 22.94
C SER A 27 16.35 -15.89 22.67
N ASP A 28 17.28 -15.13 22.12
CA ASP A 28 17.15 -13.74 21.71
C ASP A 28 16.45 -13.55 20.35
N LEU A 29 16.10 -14.64 19.65
CA LEU A 29 15.36 -14.62 18.37
C LEU A 29 13.96 -15.24 18.48
N SER A 30 13.44 -15.43 19.69
CA SER A 30 12.13 -16.07 19.88
C SER A 30 10.98 -15.31 19.22
N THR A 31 10.99 -13.97 19.24
CA THR A 31 9.96 -13.16 18.57
C THR A 31 10.00 -13.35 17.05
N LEU A 32 11.19 -13.43 16.46
CA LEU A 32 11.36 -13.73 15.03
C LEU A 32 10.76 -15.11 14.69
N ALA A 33 11.07 -16.12 15.50
CA ALA A 33 10.57 -17.47 15.31
C ALA A 33 9.03 -17.55 15.40
N GLU A 34 8.43 -16.82 16.34
CA GLU A 34 6.97 -16.73 16.46
C GLU A 34 6.32 -16.05 15.25
N LEU A 35 6.89 -14.94 14.75
CA LEU A 35 6.36 -14.25 13.56
C LEU A 35 6.48 -15.14 12.32
N LEU A 36 7.59 -15.86 12.15
CA LEU A 36 7.77 -16.80 11.05
C LEU A 36 6.75 -17.93 11.08
N ALA A 37 6.36 -18.40 12.26
CA ALA A 37 5.33 -19.43 12.43
C ALA A 37 3.93 -18.97 11.99
N LEU A 38 3.66 -17.66 11.95
CA LEU A 38 2.39 -17.10 11.48
C LEU A 38 2.31 -17.03 9.95
N VAL A 39 3.43 -17.14 9.24
CA VAL A 39 3.52 -17.01 7.78
C VAL A 39 4.21 -18.24 7.18
N PRO A 40 3.52 -19.39 7.10
CA PRO A 40 4.13 -20.68 6.73
C PRO A 40 4.75 -20.66 5.33
N ASP A 41 4.19 -19.89 4.39
CA ASP A 41 4.73 -19.78 3.03
C ASP A 41 6.13 -19.15 3.01
N ILE A 42 6.39 -18.17 3.88
CA ILE A 42 7.72 -17.58 4.06
C ILE A 42 8.64 -18.58 4.74
N ALA A 43 8.16 -19.31 5.76
CA ALA A 43 8.94 -20.35 6.41
C ALA A 43 9.40 -21.43 5.42
N GLU A 44 8.52 -21.87 4.52
CA GLU A 44 8.84 -22.83 3.45
C GLU A 44 9.81 -22.24 2.41
N THR A 45 9.60 -20.98 2.04
CA THR A 45 10.50 -20.25 1.14
C THR A 45 11.92 -20.19 1.72
N LEU A 46 12.07 -19.82 2.99
CA LEU A 46 13.38 -19.77 3.66
C LEU A 46 14.01 -21.14 3.86
N ALA A 47 13.20 -22.17 4.13
CA ALA A 47 13.68 -23.53 4.28
C ALA A 47 14.28 -24.11 2.97
N SER A 48 13.78 -23.67 1.82
CA SER A 48 14.26 -24.08 0.50
C SER A 48 15.24 -23.09 -0.13
N ALA A 49 15.43 -21.92 0.47
CA ALA A 49 16.32 -20.88 -0.02
C ALA A 49 17.79 -21.30 0.08
N SER A 50 18.57 -20.83 -0.90
CA SER A 50 20.02 -20.92 -0.90
C SER A 50 20.58 -19.62 -1.44
N ASN A 51 21.82 -19.29 -1.06
CA ASN A 51 22.47 -18.04 -1.43
C ASN A 51 21.66 -16.82 -0.95
N ILE A 52 21.32 -16.80 0.33
CA ILE A 52 20.60 -15.69 0.99
C ILE A 52 21.33 -15.22 2.24
N THR A 53 21.04 -13.99 2.64
CA THR A 53 21.51 -13.40 3.90
C THR A 53 20.30 -12.94 4.69
N ILE A 54 20.22 -13.33 5.96
CA ILE A 54 19.11 -12.97 6.85
C ILE A 54 19.64 -11.98 7.89
N PHE A 55 19.07 -10.77 7.92
CA PHE A 55 19.28 -9.84 9.02
C PHE A 55 18.20 -10.09 10.06
N ALA A 56 18.51 -10.84 11.11
CA ALA A 56 17.56 -11.31 12.11
C ALA A 56 17.44 -10.31 13.28
N PRO A 57 16.32 -9.60 13.44
CA PRO A 57 16.17 -8.68 14.58
C PRO A 57 16.06 -9.47 15.88
N THR A 58 16.74 -8.99 16.93
CA THR A 58 16.60 -9.58 18.26
C THR A 58 15.23 -9.27 18.88
N ASN A 59 14.90 -9.95 19.97
CA ASN A 59 13.70 -9.66 20.76
C ASN A 59 13.67 -8.18 21.21
N GLU A 60 14.82 -7.64 21.64
CA GLU A 60 14.98 -6.24 22.02
C GLU A 60 14.75 -5.31 20.82
N ALA A 61 15.24 -5.70 19.63
CA ALA A 61 15.01 -4.96 18.40
C ALA A 61 13.51 -4.84 18.10
N PHE A 62 12.77 -5.96 18.10
CA PHE A 62 11.32 -5.95 17.91
C PHE A 62 10.58 -5.15 18.99
N ALA A 63 11.02 -5.22 20.24
CA ALA A 63 10.40 -4.48 21.34
C ALA A 63 10.60 -2.95 21.24
N SER A 64 11.60 -2.49 20.49
CA SER A 64 11.92 -1.07 20.30
C SER A 64 11.09 -0.37 19.22
N VAL A 65 10.38 -1.13 18.37
CA VAL A 65 9.62 -0.58 17.25
C VAL A 65 8.38 0.17 17.76
N PRO A 66 8.16 1.44 17.36
CA PRO A 66 6.91 2.15 17.61
C PRO A 66 5.70 1.35 17.12
N ARG A 67 4.61 1.28 17.90
CA ARG A 67 3.47 0.41 17.55
C ARG A 67 2.55 0.97 16.47
N ASP A 68 2.66 2.27 16.22
CA ASP A 68 1.82 3.08 15.31
C ASP A 68 2.39 3.20 13.89
N ILE A 69 3.54 2.57 13.63
CA ILE A 69 4.09 2.43 12.28
C ILE A 69 3.81 1.04 11.70
N PRO A 70 3.86 0.84 10.37
CA PRO A 70 3.46 -0.41 9.73
C PRO A 70 4.18 -1.66 10.28
N GLU A 71 5.46 -1.56 10.61
CA GLU A 71 6.25 -2.62 11.22
C GLU A 71 5.72 -2.97 12.60
N GLY A 72 5.46 -1.95 13.44
CA GLY A 72 4.93 -2.11 14.79
C GLY A 72 3.55 -2.74 14.80
N GLU A 73 2.68 -2.35 13.86
CA GLU A 73 1.37 -2.97 13.68
C GLU A 73 1.51 -4.46 13.31
N ALA A 74 2.38 -4.78 12.35
CA ALA A 74 2.65 -6.17 11.95
C ALA A 74 3.15 -7.02 13.13
N ILE A 75 4.09 -6.49 13.92
CA ILE A 75 4.71 -7.18 15.07
C ILE A 75 3.71 -7.36 16.22
N SER A 76 2.90 -6.34 16.51
CA SER A 76 2.05 -6.30 17.71
C SER A 76 0.70 -6.97 17.51
N GLN A 77 0.05 -6.77 16.36
CA GLN A 77 -1.31 -7.28 16.11
C GLN A 77 -1.30 -8.76 15.72
N ARG A 78 -0.24 -9.22 15.05
CA ARG A 78 -0.02 -10.63 14.69
C ARG A 78 -1.15 -11.29 13.89
N ASN A 79 -1.96 -10.49 13.23
CA ASN A 79 -3.16 -10.93 12.49
C ASN A 79 -3.09 -10.61 10.99
N ASP A 80 -2.26 -9.64 10.58
CA ASP A 80 -2.00 -9.30 9.18
C ASP A 80 -0.80 -10.10 8.67
N THR A 81 -1.05 -11.31 8.19
CA THR A 81 -0.01 -12.21 7.66
C THR A 81 0.69 -11.64 6.42
N ILE A 82 0.05 -10.71 5.70
CA ILE A 82 0.67 -9.99 4.57
C ILE A 82 1.71 -9.01 5.10
N ALA A 83 1.35 -8.19 6.09
CA ALA A 83 2.28 -7.23 6.70
C ALA A 83 3.44 -7.94 7.41
N ILE A 84 3.17 -9.03 8.12
CA ILE A 84 4.21 -9.86 8.76
C ILE A 84 5.10 -10.48 7.68
N GLY A 85 4.52 -11.04 6.62
CA GLY A 85 5.26 -11.61 5.51
C GLY A 85 6.14 -10.58 4.80
N ALA A 86 5.63 -9.36 4.61
CA ALA A 86 6.37 -8.24 4.04
C ALA A 86 7.56 -7.85 4.92
N LEU A 87 7.33 -7.72 6.24
CA LEU A 87 8.36 -7.40 7.21
C LEU A 87 9.46 -8.46 7.17
N LEU A 88 9.11 -9.73 7.30
CA LEU A 88 10.07 -10.84 7.28
C LEU A 88 10.83 -10.92 5.95
N SER A 89 10.14 -10.70 4.82
CA SER A 89 10.76 -10.74 3.49
C SER A 89 11.75 -9.59 3.27
N ASN A 90 11.52 -8.42 3.89
CA ASN A 90 12.46 -7.31 3.83
C ASN A 90 13.80 -7.63 4.51
N HIS A 91 13.79 -8.51 5.52
CA HIS A 91 14.97 -8.94 6.27
C HIS A 91 15.80 -10.02 5.57
N VAL A 92 15.37 -10.50 4.40
CA VAL A 92 16.00 -11.61 3.68
C VAL A 92 16.55 -11.11 2.36
N PHE A 93 17.87 -10.97 2.28
CA PHE A 93 18.57 -10.42 1.14
C PHE A 93 18.92 -11.52 0.13
N LYS A 94 18.78 -11.18 -1.16
CA LYS A 94 19.16 -12.04 -2.29
C LYS A 94 20.68 -12.00 -2.45
N GLY A 95 21.35 -13.09 -2.07
CA GLY A 95 22.80 -13.24 -2.12
C GLY A 95 23.44 -13.55 -0.77
N TYR A 96 24.68 -14.03 -0.81
CA TYR A 96 25.48 -14.37 0.36
C TYR A 96 26.46 -13.24 0.72
N TYR A 97 26.17 -12.51 1.79
CA TYR A 97 26.88 -11.30 2.22
C TYR A 97 27.43 -11.47 3.65
N PRO A 98 28.64 -12.03 3.82
CA PRO A 98 29.31 -12.04 5.12
C PRO A 98 29.73 -10.63 5.52
N ALA A 99 29.93 -10.39 6.81
CA ALA A 99 30.24 -9.06 7.38
C ALA A 99 31.47 -8.40 6.74
N LYS A 100 32.43 -9.19 6.27
CA LYS A 100 33.62 -8.70 5.52
C LYS A 100 33.30 -7.98 4.21
N VAL A 101 32.09 -8.10 3.67
CA VAL A 101 31.65 -7.37 2.47
C VAL A 101 31.34 -5.92 2.79
N ALA A 102 30.95 -5.61 4.04
CA ALA A 102 30.69 -4.25 4.46
C ALA A 102 31.99 -3.42 4.42
N THR A 103 31.92 -2.27 3.75
CA THR A 103 32.99 -1.28 3.68
C THR A 103 32.42 0.11 3.97
N ASP A 104 33.25 1.14 3.96
CA ASP A 104 32.80 2.55 3.98
C ASP A 104 32.04 2.95 2.70
N ILE A 105 32.12 2.11 1.66
CA ILE A 105 31.27 2.17 0.47
C ILE A 105 30.03 1.27 0.69
N PRO A 106 28.81 1.81 0.56
CA PRO A 106 27.59 1.02 0.72
C PRO A 106 27.39 0.07 -0.46
N VAL A 107 26.89 -1.13 -0.17
CA VAL A 107 26.45 -2.11 -1.16
C VAL A 107 24.93 -2.25 -1.06
N PHE A 108 24.21 -1.88 -2.12
CA PHE A 108 22.75 -2.00 -2.17
C PHE A 108 22.33 -3.33 -2.79
N VAL A 109 21.41 -4.01 -2.12
CA VAL A 109 20.97 -5.36 -2.49
C VAL A 109 19.47 -5.48 -2.33
N GLN A 110 18.86 -6.32 -3.17
CA GLN A 110 17.43 -6.56 -3.12
C GLN A 110 17.08 -7.61 -2.07
N SER A 111 16.01 -7.37 -1.32
CA SER A 111 15.40 -8.34 -0.42
C SER A 111 14.35 -9.20 -1.14
N LEU A 112 13.74 -10.13 -0.41
CA LEU A 112 12.59 -10.91 -0.89
C LEU A 112 11.28 -10.13 -0.86
N LEU A 113 11.24 -8.93 -0.28
CA LEU A 113 10.06 -8.07 -0.30
C LEU A 113 9.81 -7.56 -1.72
N ASP A 114 8.80 -8.10 -2.40
CA ASP A 114 8.38 -7.67 -3.74
C ASP A 114 7.00 -6.98 -3.72
N SER A 115 6.55 -6.57 -4.90
CA SER A 115 5.29 -5.85 -5.07
C SER A 115 4.02 -6.69 -4.85
N SER A 116 4.13 -7.99 -4.54
CA SER A 116 2.98 -8.84 -4.21
C SER A 116 2.48 -8.64 -2.78
N PHE A 117 3.33 -8.10 -1.89
CA PHE A 117 2.96 -7.78 -0.52
C PHE A 117 2.15 -6.48 -0.46
N VAL A 118 0.84 -6.64 -0.57
CA VAL A 118 -0.12 -5.53 -0.55
C VAL A 118 -1.23 -5.85 0.44
N ASN A 119 -1.38 -5.04 1.49
CA ASN A 119 -2.52 -5.17 2.40
C ASN A 119 -3.60 -4.12 2.09
N TYR A 120 -4.79 -4.28 2.67
CA TYR A 120 -5.28 -3.27 3.60
C TYR A 120 -5.10 -1.77 3.33
N ARG A 121 -3.93 -1.27 3.72
CA ARG A 121 -3.57 0.14 3.77
C ARG A 121 -2.71 0.51 2.56
N GLN A 122 -1.72 -0.30 2.21
CA GLN A 122 -0.71 0.06 1.20
C GLN A 122 0.08 -1.15 0.67
N PRO A 123 0.70 -1.04 -0.52
CA PRO A 123 1.83 -1.90 -0.88
C PRO A 123 3.02 -1.62 0.06
N PHE A 124 3.77 -2.66 0.44
CA PHE A 124 4.94 -2.54 1.31
C PHE A 124 6.25 -2.25 0.54
N GLY A 125 6.24 -2.44 -0.78
CA GLY A 125 7.34 -2.13 -1.69
C GLY A 125 6.87 -2.26 -3.14
N ASN A 126 7.53 -1.56 -4.06
CA ASN A 126 7.20 -1.58 -5.48
C ASN A 126 8.45 -1.39 -6.35
N PHE A 127 9.55 -2.05 -5.99
CA PHE A 127 10.72 -2.16 -6.85
C PHE A 127 10.64 -3.40 -7.73
N THR A 128 11.09 -3.30 -8.98
CA THR A 128 11.25 -4.45 -9.85
C THR A 128 12.33 -5.38 -9.28
N GLY A 129 11.96 -6.61 -8.95
CA GLY A 129 12.89 -7.58 -8.38
C GLY A 129 13.08 -7.49 -6.88
N GLY A 130 12.42 -6.57 -6.18
CA GLY A 130 12.36 -6.52 -4.72
C GLY A 130 13.01 -5.27 -4.11
N GLN A 131 12.64 -4.96 -2.87
CA GLN A 131 13.05 -3.78 -2.13
C GLN A 131 14.57 -3.74 -1.93
N TYR A 132 15.19 -2.60 -2.23
CA TYR A 132 16.60 -2.38 -1.94
C TYR A 132 16.84 -2.05 -0.46
N ASN A 133 17.94 -2.55 0.07
CA ASN A 133 18.53 -2.19 1.36
C ASN A 133 20.05 -2.09 1.21
N GLY A 134 20.71 -1.22 1.98
CA GLY A 134 22.14 -0.98 1.91
C GLY A 134 22.93 -1.69 3.02
N ILE A 135 24.11 -2.21 2.72
CA ILE A 135 25.07 -2.73 3.72
C ILE A 135 26.31 -1.83 3.69
N VAL A 136 26.69 -1.27 4.84
CA VAL A 136 27.83 -0.34 4.96
C VAL A 136 28.51 -0.51 6.31
N LYS A 137 29.69 0.11 6.47
CA LYS A 137 30.33 0.29 7.78
C LYS A 137 30.10 1.68 8.35
N ASP A 138 29.86 1.72 9.65
CA ASP A 138 30.03 2.93 10.47
C ASP A 138 31.13 2.65 11.49
N GLY A 139 32.32 3.23 11.26
CA GLY A 139 33.52 2.81 11.98
C GLY A 139 33.83 1.32 11.79
N ASP A 140 33.82 0.56 12.89
CA ASP A 140 34.04 -0.89 12.88
C ASP A 140 32.74 -1.70 12.78
N ASP A 141 31.59 -1.05 12.94
CA ASP A 141 30.28 -1.72 12.98
C ASP A 141 29.73 -1.94 11.57
N VAL A 142 29.08 -3.09 11.35
CA VAL A 142 28.31 -3.35 10.13
C VAL A 142 26.89 -2.83 10.32
N VAL A 143 26.41 -2.03 9.37
CA VAL A 143 25.13 -1.34 9.44
C VAL A 143 24.33 -1.64 8.20
N VAL A 144 23.03 -1.89 8.40
CA VAL A 144 22.04 -1.98 7.32
C VAL A 144 21.25 -0.69 7.24
N ILE A 145 21.19 -0.12 6.04
CA ILE A 145 20.34 1.02 5.69
C ILE A 145 19.04 0.48 5.08
N SER A 146 17.91 0.87 5.65
CA SER A 146 16.58 0.50 5.14
C SER A 146 15.70 1.75 4.96
N GLY A 147 14.39 1.58 4.73
CA GLY A 147 13.46 2.70 4.56
C GLY A 147 13.38 3.61 5.78
N GLU A 148 12.74 4.78 5.63
CA GLU A 148 12.63 5.81 6.69
C GLU A 148 13.99 6.18 7.33
N GLU A 149 15.07 6.06 6.54
CA GLU A 149 16.45 6.32 6.98
C GLU A 149 16.91 5.47 8.19
N THR A 150 16.25 4.33 8.41
CA THR A 150 16.56 3.43 9.53
C THR A 150 17.93 2.78 9.36
N LEU A 151 18.76 2.93 10.40
CA LEU A 151 20.05 2.26 10.56
C LEU A 151 19.95 1.13 11.58
N SER A 152 20.17 -0.10 11.12
CA SER A 152 20.19 -1.33 11.93
C SER A 152 21.61 -1.85 12.06
N TYR A 153 22.15 -1.83 13.27
CA TYR A 153 23.52 -2.26 13.57
C TYR A 153 23.54 -3.77 13.78
N VAL A 154 24.52 -4.43 13.17
CA VAL A 154 24.75 -5.86 13.37
C VAL A 154 25.38 -6.08 14.74
N THR A 155 24.68 -6.81 15.60
CA THR A 155 25.11 -7.12 16.98
C THR A 155 25.87 -8.45 17.07
N GLU A 156 25.59 -9.37 16.14
CA GLU A 156 26.30 -10.63 16.00
C GLU A 156 26.32 -11.02 14.52
N ALA A 157 27.50 -11.22 13.96
CA ALA A 157 27.67 -11.44 12.53
C ALA A 157 28.04 -12.89 12.18
N ASP A 158 27.83 -13.22 10.91
CA ASP A 158 28.36 -14.42 10.26
C ASP A 158 27.92 -15.77 10.86
N ILE A 159 26.70 -15.85 11.38
CA ILE A 159 26.10 -17.10 11.85
C ILE A 159 25.72 -17.95 10.63
N LYS A 160 26.47 -19.03 10.37
CA LYS A 160 26.28 -19.86 9.17
C LYS A 160 25.18 -20.89 9.35
N VAL A 161 24.34 -21.03 8.33
CA VAL A 161 23.34 -22.11 8.20
C VAL A 161 23.66 -22.89 6.92
N GLY A 162 24.27 -24.07 7.08
CA GLY A 162 24.88 -24.79 5.95
C GLY A 162 25.92 -23.94 5.21
N ASP A 163 26.04 -24.14 3.90
CA ASP A 163 27.06 -23.49 3.07
C ASP A 163 26.57 -22.24 2.32
N SER A 164 25.26 -21.96 2.34
CA SER A 164 24.65 -20.97 1.42
C SER A 164 23.74 -19.95 2.08
N VAL A 165 23.56 -20.04 3.40
CA VAL A 165 22.76 -19.09 4.19
C VAL A 165 23.62 -18.54 5.31
N ILE A 166 23.53 -17.23 5.52
CA ILE A 166 24.23 -16.53 6.59
C ILE A 166 23.25 -15.61 7.32
N ILE A 167 23.34 -15.59 8.64
CA ILE A 167 22.50 -14.77 9.52
C ILE A 167 23.38 -13.74 10.23
N HIS A 168 22.91 -12.51 10.25
CA HIS A 168 23.43 -11.43 11.09
C HIS A 168 22.33 -10.98 12.03
N LYS A 169 22.56 -10.95 13.34
CA LYS A 169 21.61 -10.37 14.29
C LYS A 169 21.68 -8.86 14.22
N VAL A 170 20.53 -8.19 14.28
CA VAL A 170 20.45 -6.71 14.23
C VAL A 170 19.70 -6.14 15.42
N ASP A 171 20.07 -4.92 15.82
CA ASP A 171 19.50 -4.19 16.96
C ASP A 171 18.18 -3.48 16.66
N LYS A 172 17.79 -3.37 15.39
CA LYS A 172 16.51 -2.82 14.93
C LYS A 172 15.97 -3.59 13.73
N PRO A 173 14.66 -3.79 13.63
CA PRO A 173 14.05 -4.28 12.38
C PRO A 173 14.28 -3.30 11.23
N LEU A 174 14.45 -3.84 10.03
CA LEU A 174 14.55 -3.08 8.79
C LEU A 174 13.19 -2.47 8.45
N SER A 175 13.17 -1.16 8.22
CA SER A 175 11.97 -0.39 7.94
C SER A 175 11.59 -0.44 6.46
N PHE A 176 10.29 -0.32 6.19
CA PHE A 176 9.74 -0.11 4.86
C PHE A 176 10.03 1.31 4.36
N GLY A 177 10.17 1.46 3.04
CA GLY A 177 10.30 2.78 2.43
C GLY A 177 8.99 3.55 2.46
N ALA A 178 9.06 4.87 2.64
CA ALA A 178 7.90 5.75 2.55
C ALA A 178 7.53 6.07 1.09
N PRO A 179 6.26 6.39 0.80
CA PRO A 179 5.90 7.20 -0.37
C PRO A 179 6.67 8.53 -0.41
N LEU A 180 7.01 9.01 -1.62
CA LEU A 180 7.82 10.22 -1.80
C LEU A 180 7.25 11.43 -1.06
N GLN A 181 5.94 11.63 -1.17
CA GLN A 181 5.26 12.73 -0.48
C GLN A 181 5.29 12.59 1.05
N LEU A 182 5.17 11.37 1.57
CA LEU A 182 5.24 11.14 3.01
C LEU A 182 6.65 11.39 3.54
N PHE A 183 7.66 10.90 2.82
CA PHE A 183 9.08 11.13 3.12
C PHE A 183 9.40 12.64 3.15
N THR A 184 9.17 13.35 2.05
CA THR A 184 9.47 14.79 1.94
C THR A 184 8.79 15.63 3.01
N ARG A 185 7.58 15.25 3.41
CA ARG A 185 6.89 15.87 4.53
C ARG A 185 7.59 15.59 5.87
N ARG A 186 7.88 14.33 6.16
CA ARG A 186 8.50 13.87 7.43
C ARG A 186 9.91 14.40 7.64
N ASP A 187 10.63 14.61 6.54
CA ASP A 187 11.98 15.17 6.53
C ASP A 187 12.01 16.71 6.43
N ASN A 188 10.83 17.36 6.51
CA ASN A 188 10.70 18.82 6.47
C ASN A 188 11.25 19.44 5.16
N LEU A 189 11.03 18.75 4.02
CA LEU A 189 11.27 19.19 2.65
C LEU A 189 9.95 19.69 2.04
N LEU A 190 9.34 20.67 2.71
CA LEU A 190 7.94 21.06 2.52
C LEU A 190 7.70 21.79 1.20
N ASN A 191 8.68 22.54 0.70
CA ASN A 191 8.56 23.31 -0.53
C ASN A 191 8.55 22.39 -1.76
N PHE A 192 9.40 21.37 -1.78
CA PHE A 192 9.36 20.35 -2.84
C PHE A 192 8.05 19.57 -2.81
N ASN A 193 7.60 19.16 -1.62
CA ASN A 193 6.33 18.46 -1.45
C ASN A 193 5.15 19.29 -2.00
N ALA A 194 5.10 20.58 -1.65
CA ALA A 194 4.08 21.52 -2.13
C ALA A 194 4.14 21.74 -3.64
N ALA A 195 5.35 21.87 -4.20
CA ALA A 195 5.58 21.99 -5.63
C ALA A 195 5.12 20.74 -6.39
N LEU A 196 5.41 19.55 -5.89
CA LEU A 196 5.00 18.27 -6.48
C LEU A 196 3.47 18.14 -6.56
N ASN A 197 2.77 18.59 -5.52
CA ASN A 197 1.32 18.63 -5.52
C ASN A 197 0.75 19.69 -6.47
N ALA A 198 1.32 20.90 -6.47
CA ALA A 198 0.89 21.97 -7.36
C ALA A 198 1.13 21.64 -8.84
N ALA A 199 2.16 20.85 -9.15
CA ALA A 199 2.49 20.45 -10.50
C ALA A 199 1.53 19.42 -11.10
N ASP A 200 0.76 18.71 -10.27
CA ASP A 200 -0.22 17.72 -10.73
C ASP A 200 0.37 16.75 -11.77
N LEU A 201 1.56 16.21 -11.47
CA LEU A 201 2.22 15.28 -12.39
C LEU A 201 1.36 14.00 -12.57
N PRO A 202 1.34 13.42 -13.78
CA PRO A 202 0.53 12.24 -14.08
C PRO A 202 1.16 10.94 -13.56
N TYR A 203 1.93 11.00 -12.47
CA TYR A 203 2.67 9.89 -11.89
C TYR A 203 2.21 9.60 -10.46
N ASN A 204 2.08 8.33 -10.12
CA ASN A 204 1.81 7.88 -8.77
C ASN A 204 3.12 7.52 -8.05
N PHE A 205 3.59 8.44 -7.20
CA PHE A 205 4.74 8.23 -6.32
C PHE A 205 4.37 7.58 -4.98
N GLY A 206 3.34 6.72 -4.97
CA GLY A 206 2.83 6.02 -3.78
C GLY A 206 1.83 6.79 -2.94
N ASN A 207 1.27 7.87 -3.49
CA ASN A 207 0.32 8.68 -2.76
C ASN A 207 -1.05 8.00 -2.77
N LEU A 208 -1.48 7.50 -1.60
CA LEU A 208 -2.73 6.77 -1.42
C LEU A 208 -3.96 7.69 -1.50
N ASP A 209 -3.78 9.00 -1.38
CA ASP A 209 -4.87 9.99 -1.29
C ASP A 209 -5.26 10.59 -2.66
N ARG A 210 -4.53 10.28 -3.74
CA ARG A 210 -4.93 10.66 -5.11
C ARG A 210 -5.69 9.53 -5.77
N ASP A 211 -6.67 9.87 -6.60
CA ASP A 211 -7.36 8.91 -7.47
C ASP A 211 -6.36 8.22 -8.42
N SER A 212 -5.84 7.09 -7.95
CA SER A 212 -4.79 6.31 -8.60
C SER A 212 -5.22 5.73 -9.96
N SER A 213 -6.51 5.78 -10.32
CA SER A 213 -7.05 5.24 -11.56
C SER A 213 -6.62 6.01 -12.82
N THR A 214 -6.18 7.27 -12.67
CA THR A 214 -5.75 8.14 -13.78
C THR A 214 -4.25 8.38 -13.83
N LEU A 215 -3.51 7.96 -12.80
CA LEU A 215 -2.08 8.19 -12.66
C LEU A 215 -1.29 7.00 -13.22
N VAL A 216 -0.13 7.29 -13.81
CA VAL A 216 0.83 6.28 -14.22
C VAL A 216 1.60 5.83 -12.98
N ASN A 217 1.45 4.57 -12.58
CA ASN A 217 2.29 3.98 -11.55
C ASN A 217 3.75 3.96 -12.03
N ILE A 218 4.64 4.54 -11.23
CA ILE A 218 6.07 4.55 -11.47
C ILE A 218 6.78 3.72 -10.39
N SER A 219 7.83 3.03 -10.78
CA SER A 219 8.75 2.28 -9.93
C SER A 219 10.17 2.50 -10.41
N ASP A 220 11.14 2.08 -9.61
CA ASP A 220 12.55 2.00 -10.00
C ASP A 220 13.10 3.34 -10.49
N PHE A 221 12.64 4.45 -9.90
CA PHE A 221 13.10 5.79 -10.25
C PHE A 221 14.05 6.36 -9.19
N THR A 222 14.80 7.38 -9.58
CA THR A 222 15.58 8.23 -8.68
C THR A 222 15.06 9.65 -8.73
N VAL A 223 14.92 10.29 -7.57
CA VAL A 223 14.53 11.70 -7.46
C VAL A 223 15.58 12.51 -6.72
N PHE A 224 15.91 13.67 -7.27
CA PHE A 224 16.76 14.66 -6.64
C PHE A 224 15.86 15.73 -6.01
N ILE A 225 15.88 15.85 -4.68
CA ILE A 225 14.94 16.68 -3.94
C ILE A 225 15.65 17.94 -3.47
N PRO A 226 15.36 19.12 -4.03
CA PRO A 226 15.87 20.37 -3.51
C PRO A 226 15.33 20.63 -2.11
N ASN A 227 16.20 21.02 -1.19
CA ASN A 227 15.81 21.47 0.14
C ASN A 227 14.99 22.77 0.10
N ASP A 228 14.35 23.10 1.22
CA ASP A 228 13.48 24.27 1.31
C ASP A 228 14.20 25.60 0.97
N PRO A 229 15.43 25.87 1.45
CA PRO A 229 16.20 27.04 1.05
C PRO A 229 16.43 27.16 -0.46
N ALA A 230 16.65 26.05 -1.17
CA ALA A 230 16.84 26.07 -2.63
C ALA A 230 15.57 26.54 -3.36
N PHE A 231 14.39 26.11 -2.92
CA PHE A 231 13.11 26.60 -3.45
C PHE A 231 12.85 28.05 -3.10
N GLU A 232 13.17 28.46 -1.87
CA GLU A 232 13.06 29.86 -1.44
C GLU A 232 13.91 30.76 -2.31
N ALA A 233 15.16 30.38 -2.61
CA ALA A 233 16.09 31.16 -3.42
C ALA A 233 15.57 31.47 -4.83
N ILE A 234 14.78 30.57 -5.43
CA ILE A 234 14.20 30.75 -6.76
C ILE A 234 12.77 31.31 -6.76
N GLY A 235 12.29 31.83 -5.62
CA GLY A 235 10.90 32.24 -5.42
C GLY A 235 10.31 33.14 -6.52
N SER A 236 11.05 34.14 -6.98
CA SER A 236 10.62 35.04 -8.07
C SER A 236 10.37 34.33 -9.41
N VAL A 237 11.10 33.24 -9.69
CA VAL A 237 10.89 32.41 -10.89
C VAL A 237 9.58 31.67 -10.74
N LEU A 238 9.36 31.06 -9.57
CA LEU A 238 8.17 30.27 -9.27
C LEU A 238 6.88 31.12 -9.32
N GLU A 239 6.91 32.38 -8.84
CA GLU A 239 5.76 33.29 -8.93
C GLU A 239 5.28 33.53 -10.37
N SER A 240 6.21 33.47 -11.33
CA SER A 240 5.92 33.69 -12.75
C SER A 240 5.78 32.41 -13.57
N ALA A 241 6.08 31.25 -12.98
CA ALA A 241 6.07 29.97 -13.67
C ALA A 241 4.64 29.52 -13.97
N ASP A 242 4.40 29.09 -15.20
CA ASP A 242 3.16 28.37 -15.52
C ASP A 242 3.25 26.89 -15.10
N LEU A 243 2.11 26.20 -15.09
CA LEU A 243 2.03 24.79 -14.70
C LEU A 243 2.97 23.91 -15.52
N LYS A 244 3.09 24.18 -16.82
CA LYS A 244 3.91 23.38 -17.72
C LYS A 244 5.40 23.54 -17.38
N ALA A 245 5.85 24.76 -17.14
CA ALA A 245 7.22 25.03 -16.73
C ALA A 245 7.56 24.32 -15.40
N LEU A 246 6.65 24.39 -14.42
CA LEU A 246 6.82 23.67 -13.15
C LEU A 246 6.91 22.15 -13.36
N GLN A 247 6.03 21.58 -14.20
CA GLN A 247 6.06 20.15 -14.52
C GLN A 247 7.37 19.72 -15.19
N GLU A 248 7.89 20.51 -16.13
CA GLU A 248 9.15 20.21 -16.80
C GLU A 248 10.34 20.30 -15.84
N VAL A 249 10.37 21.31 -14.98
CA VAL A 249 11.40 21.42 -13.92
C VAL A 249 11.34 20.21 -12.98
N LEU A 250 10.18 19.80 -12.49
CA LEU A 250 10.09 18.65 -11.59
C LEU A 250 10.42 17.32 -12.29
N LYS A 251 10.03 17.11 -13.55
CA LYS A 251 10.48 15.95 -14.34
C LYS A 251 11.99 15.91 -14.52
N TYR A 252 12.64 17.08 -14.59
CA TYR A 252 14.10 17.15 -14.72
C TYR A 252 14.83 16.68 -13.45
N HIS A 253 14.15 16.67 -12.31
CA HIS A 253 14.67 16.12 -11.06
C HIS A 253 14.48 14.60 -10.92
N LEU A 254 13.87 13.95 -11.91
CA LEU A 254 13.56 12.52 -11.88
C LEU A 254 14.40 11.79 -12.93
N VAL A 255 14.85 10.58 -12.61
CA VAL A 255 15.51 9.63 -13.52
C VAL A 255 14.74 8.32 -13.48
N ASP A 256 14.46 7.73 -14.65
CA ASP A 256 13.77 6.44 -14.81
C ASP A 256 14.75 5.25 -14.64
N ASP A 257 15.51 5.28 -13.54
CA ASP A 257 16.42 4.23 -13.11
C ASP A 257 16.73 4.38 -11.61
N VAL A 258 17.19 3.30 -10.97
CA VAL A 258 17.64 3.30 -9.57
C VAL A 258 19.13 3.62 -9.52
N LEU A 259 19.45 4.82 -9.06
CA LEU A 259 20.82 5.32 -8.93
C LEU A 259 21.15 5.49 -7.45
N PHE A 260 22.10 4.71 -6.94
CA PHE A 260 22.69 4.94 -5.63
C PHE A 260 23.89 5.87 -5.74
N SER A 261 24.38 6.35 -4.59
CA SER A 261 25.60 7.17 -4.49
C SER A 261 26.82 6.58 -5.23
N THR A 262 26.90 5.26 -5.36
CA THR A 262 27.93 4.54 -6.10
C THR A 262 27.82 4.68 -7.62
N ASP A 263 26.64 5.03 -8.13
CA ASP A 263 26.33 5.24 -9.54
C ASP A 263 26.47 6.72 -9.96
N LEU A 264 26.53 7.65 -8.99
CA LEU A 264 26.63 9.10 -9.18
C LEU A 264 28.07 9.58 -9.47
N ALA A 265 28.83 8.78 -10.20
CA ALA A 265 30.20 9.13 -10.59
C ALA A 265 30.23 10.24 -11.65
N ASN A 266 31.39 10.49 -12.28
CA ASN A 266 31.53 11.46 -13.36
C ASN A 266 30.86 11.03 -14.68
N VAL A 267 29.53 10.85 -14.65
CA VAL A 267 28.66 10.42 -15.75
C VAL A 267 27.53 11.44 -16.01
N SER A 268 26.85 11.31 -17.14
CA SER A 268 25.61 12.03 -17.45
C SER A 268 24.50 11.03 -17.74
N VAL A 269 23.29 11.29 -17.22
CA VAL A 269 22.14 10.38 -17.30
C VAL A 269 20.89 11.17 -17.72
N PRO A 270 20.08 10.66 -18.66
CA PRO A 270 18.85 11.34 -19.06
C PRO A 270 17.84 11.39 -17.90
N SER A 271 17.28 12.57 -17.66
CA SER A 271 16.13 12.75 -16.78
C SER A 271 14.83 12.27 -17.43
N LEU A 272 13.76 12.17 -16.65
CA LEU A 272 12.41 11.91 -17.11
C LEU A 272 11.86 13.04 -17.99
N GLN A 273 12.43 14.25 -17.89
CA GLN A 273 12.15 15.37 -18.78
C GLN A 273 12.79 15.16 -20.17
N GLY A 274 13.94 14.48 -20.22
CA GLY A 274 14.65 14.10 -21.44
C GLY A 274 16.03 14.75 -21.59
N ALA A 275 16.29 15.88 -20.93
CA ALA A 275 17.62 16.49 -20.83
C ALA A 275 18.53 15.74 -19.84
N ASP A 276 19.85 15.85 -20.00
CA ASP A 276 20.82 15.08 -19.23
C ASP A 276 21.16 15.75 -17.89
N LEU A 277 21.12 14.98 -16.81
CA LEU A 277 21.71 15.32 -15.52
C LEU A 277 23.19 14.94 -15.52
N THR A 278 24.07 15.89 -15.21
CA THR A 278 25.53 15.67 -15.17
C THR A 278 26.00 15.54 -13.72
N PHE A 279 26.42 14.34 -13.33
CA PHE A 279 26.88 14.04 -11.97
C PHE A 279 28.37 14.28 -11.83
N THR A 280 28.83 15.01 -10.83
CA THR A 280 30.25 15.29 -10.61
C THR A 280 30.68 14.93 -9.20
N VAL A 281 31.80 14.22 -9.07
CA VAL A 281 32.53 14.05 -7.80
C VAL A 281 33.67 15.05 -7.78
N ALA A 282 33.60 16.03 -6.89
CA ALA A 282 34.62 17.06 -6.75
C ALA A 282 35.88 16.53 -6.03
N GLU A 283 36.99 17.27 -6.09
CA GLU A 283 38.27 16.87 -5.48
C GLU A 283 38.19 16.65 -3.96
N ASP A 284 37.24 17.32 -3.29
CA ASP A 284 36.97 17.16 -1.86
C ASP A 284 36.09 15.94 -1.53
N GLY A 285 35.69 15.17 -2.55
CA GLY A 285 34.84 14.00 -2.44
C GLY A 285 33.33 14.31 -2.36
N SER A 286 32.94 15.58 -2.48
CA SER A 286 31.52 15.94 -2.52
C SER A 286 30.88 15.56 -3.87
N ALA A 287 29.63 15.11 -3.80
CA ALA A 287 28.84 14.70 -4.95
C ALA A 287 27.92 15.84 -5.41
N TRP A 288 27.77 15.98 -6.72
CA TRP A 288 27.03 17.07 -7.35
C TRP A 288 26.19 16.54 -8.49
N VAL A 289 25.04 17.17 -8.72
CA VAL A 289 24.22 17.02 -9.92
C VAL A 289 24.04 18.39 -10.55
N ASN A 290 24.55 18.54 -11.77
CA ASN A 290 24.78 19.83 -12.40
C ASN A 290 25.53 20.76 -11.43
N GLY A 291 25.00 21.96 -11.18
CA GLY A 291 25.55 22.90 -10.21
C GLY A 291 25.11 22.66 -8.77
N ALA A 292 24.22 21.70 -8.47
CA ALA A 292 23.66 21.43 -7.15
C ALA A 292 24.48 20.40 -6.37
N LYS A 293 24.81 20.69 -5.10
CA LYS A 293 25.48 19.75 -4.21
C LYS A 293 24.46 18.76 -3.68
N ILE A 294 24.85 17.50 -3.61
CA ILE A 294 24.07 16.47 -2.95
C ILE A 294 24.41 16.49 -1.46
N LEU A 295 23.42 16.84 -0.64
CA LEU A 295 23.56 17.01 0.81
C LEU A 295 23.60 15.67 1.54
N PHE A 296 22.76 14.73 1.13
CA PHE A 296 22.80 13.34 1.57
C PHE A 296 22.12 12.43 0.54
N THR A 297 22.51 11.15 0.58
CA THR A 297 22.22 10.18 -0.48
C THR A 297 21.50 8.95 0.03
N ASN A 298 20.91 8.20 -0.90
CA ASN A 298 20.41 6.83 -0.71
C ASN A 298 19.21 6.72 0.24
N VAL A 299 18.29 7.68 0.20
CA VAL A 299 17.01 7.53 0.89
C VAL A 299 16.18 6.48 0.13
N LEU A 300 15.85 5.39 0.81
CA LEU A 300 15.05 4.30 0.26
C LEU A 300 13.56 4.62 0.41
N LEU A 301 12.89 4.94 -0.70
CA LEU A 301 11.44 5.09 -0.76
C LEU A 301 10.80 3.72 -1.00
N PHE A 302 9.47 3.66 -1.02
CA PHE A 302 8.75 2.40 -1.28
C PHE A 302 8.91 1.91 -2.73
N ASN A 303 9.19 2.80 -3.70
CA ASN A 303 9.23 2.50 -5.14
C ASN A 303 10.35 3.23 -5.89
N GLY A 304 11.30 3.83 -5.18
CA GLY A 304 12.37 4.63 -5.77
C GLY A 304 13.42 5.04 -4.74
N VAL A 305 14.41 5.79 -5.19
CA VAL A 305 15.50 6.31 -4.37
C VAL A 305 15.48 7.83 -4.40
N ALA A 306 15.75 8.47 -3.26
CA ALA A 306 15.88 9.90 -3.17
C ALA A 306 17.30 10.32 -2.76
N HIS A 307 17.76 11.43 -3.36
CA HIS A 307 18.96 12.17 -2.94
C HIS A 307 18.56 13.62 -2.72
N VAL A 308 18.92 14.20 -1.57
CA VAL A 308 18.57 15.58 -1.26
C VAL A 308 19.68 16.51 -1.73
N ILE A 309 19.29 17.60 -2.39
CA ILE A 309 20.21 18.56 -3.01
C ILE A 309 19.93 19.99 -2.53
N ASP A 310 20.89 20.88 -2.69
CA ASP A 310 20.82 22.27 -2.23
C ASP A 310 20.61 23.29 -3.36
N GLY A 311 20.06 22.85 -4.49
CA GLY A 311 19.72 23.70 -5.62
C GLY A 311 18.57 23.12 -6.43
N VAL A 312 17.72 23.97 -7.01
CA VAL A 312 16.70 23.52 -7.95
C VAL A 312 17.35 23.36 -9.33
N LEU A 313 17.21 22.19 -9.93
CA LEU A 313 17.75 21.87 -11.25
C LEU A 313 16.93 22.55 -12.36
N ASN A 314 17.61 23.09 -13.37
CA ASN A 314 16.98 23.76 -14.49
C ASN A 314 17.29 23.02 -15.81
N PRO A 315 16.27 22.54 -16.56
CA PRO A 315 16.50 21.89 -17.84
C PRO A 315 17.08 22.84 -18.91
N ALA A 316 17.01 24.16 -18.73
CA ALA A 316 17.62 25.11 -19.64
C ALA A 316 19.16 25.19 -19.54
N ASP A 317 19.74 24.61 -18.48
CA ASP A 317 21.19 24.53 -18.29
C ASP A 317 21.82 23.31 -18.99
N ASP A 318 21.02 22.49 -19.69
CA ASP A 318 21.50 21.33 -20.45
C ASP A 318 22.13 21.74 -21.81
N PRO A 319 23.31 21.21 -22.18
CA PRO A 319 24.18 20.37 -21.36
C PRO A 319 24.97 21.18 -20.33
N PHE A 320 25.00 20.70 -19.09
CA PHE A 320 25.81 21.29 -18.03
C PHE A 320 27.29 20.95 -18.21
N ASP A 321 28.17 21.95 -18.31
CA ASP A 321 29.62 21.74 -18.35
C ASP A 321 30.18 21.60 -16.93
N ARG A 322 30.87 20.48 -16.66
CA ARG A 322 31.55 20.24 -15.38
C ARG A 322 32.55 21.34 -15.03
N ALA A 323 33.13 22.00 -16.03
CA ALA A 323 34.04 23.11 -15.82
C ALA A 323 33.37 24.35 -15.21
N ASP A 324 32.04 24.46 -15.31
CA ASP A 324 31.25 25.54 -14.73
C ASP A 324 30.88 25.29 -13.26
N LEU A 325 31.14 24.08 -12.74
CA LEU A 325 30.93 23.76 -11.34
C LEU A 325 31.82 24.63 -10.45
N LYS A 326 31.22 25.23 -9.41
CA LYS A 326 31.91 26.08 -8.42
C LYS A 326 31.76 25.50 -7.00
N PRO A 327 32.53 24.46 -6.62
CA PRO A 327 32.35 23.78 -5.34
C PRO A 327 32.55 24.66 -4.11
N ALA A 328 33.33 25.74 -4.26
CA ALA A 328 33.61 26.70 -3.18
C ALA A 328 32.57 27.84 -3.06
N ALA A 329 31.60 27.93 -3.97
CA ALA A 329 30.56 28.95 -3.92
C ALA A 329 29.39 28.47 -3.04
N GLU A 330 28.79 29.40 -2.29
CA GLU A 330 27.58 29.13 -1.51
C GLU A 330 26.39 28.87 -2.44
N ALA A 331 25.35 28.19 -1.94
CA ALA A 331 24.18 27.79 -2.73
C ALA A 331 23.53 28.95 -3.50
N ASP A 332 23.37 30.10 -2.85
CA ASP A 332 22.76 31.31 -3.41
C ASP A 332 23.57 31.91 -4.58
N ASP A 333 24.87 31.61 -4.68
CA ASP A 333 25.76 32.11 -5.73
C ASP A 333 25.81 31.20 -6.98
N ARG A 334 25.16 30.03 -6.91
CA ARG A 334 25.19 29.00 -7.96
C ARG A 334 23.79 28.52 -8.36
N LEU A 335 22.80 29.42 -8.28
CA LEU A 335 21.44 29.17 -8.73
C LEU A 335 21.40 28.81 -10.22
N ALA A 336 20.69 27.73 -10.55
CA ALA A 336 20.39 27.32 -11.92
C ALA A 336 19.43 28.29 -12.64
N PHE A 337 18.86 29.27 -11.92
CA PHE A 337 18.00 30.31 -12.45
C PHE A 337 18.64 31.69 -12.22
N PRO A 338 19.47 32.18 -13.15
CA PRO A 338 20.20 33.43 -12.97
C PRO A 338 19.26 34.63 -12.74
N GLY A 339 19.55 35.42 -11.70
CA GLY A 339 18.78 36.61 -11.34
C GLY A 339 17.50 36.31 -10.55
N ALA A 340 17.24 35.05 -10.20
CA ALA A 340 16.18 34.72 -9.27
C ALA A 340 16.47 35.30 -7.89
N THR A 341 15.43 35.76 -7.22
CA THR A 341 15.46 36.24 -5.84
C THR A 341 14.43 35.53 -4.97
N PRO A 342 14.69 35.42 -3.65
CA PRO A 342 13.69 34.98 -2.70
C PRO A 342 12.45 35.86 -2.67
N VAL A 343 11.30 35.25 -2.34
CA VAL A 343 10.02 35.95 -2.16
C VAL A 343 9.48 35.67 -0.76
N PRO A 344 8.64 36.56 -0.19
CA PRO A 344 8.11 36.38 1.17
C PRO A 344 7.23 35.12 1.33
N LYS A 345 6.64 34.63 0.23
CA LYS A 345 5.79 33.44 0.23
C LYS A 345 5.79 32.80 -1.16
N LEU A 346 6.08 31.51 -1.24
CA LEU A 346 6.00 30.75 -2.49
C LEU A 346 4.54 30.68 -3.02
N PRO A 347 4.35 30.55 -4.34
CA PRO A 347 3.02 30.58 -4.97
C PRO A 347 2.18 29.32 -4.72
N PHE A 348 2.76 28.28 -4.14
CA PHE A 348 2.09 27.05 -3.71
C PHE A 348 2.07 26.94 -2.19
N SER A 349 1.07 26.26 -1.65
CA SER A 349 0.89 26.09 -0.20
C SER A 349 1.25 24.69 0.22
N VAL A 350 1.99 24.59 1.34
CA VAL A 350 2.28 23.31 2.01
C VAL A 350 0.96 22.63 2.39
N ILE A 351 0.84 21.35 2.07
CA ILE A 351 -0.34 20.55 2.39
C ILE A 351 -0.21 20.07 3.83
N SER A 352 -1.25 20.29 4.63
CA SER A 352 -1.42 19.65 5.94
C SER A 352 -1.90 18.21 5.72
N TYR A 353 -1.18 17.21 6.23
CA TYR A 353 -1.69 15.84 6.26
C TYR A 353 -2.51 15.64 7.53
N ALA A 354 -3.40 14.64 7.53
CA ALA A 354 -4.30 14.35 8.65
C ALA A 354 -3.57 14.13 9.99
N ASP A 355 -2.27 13.83 9.95
CA ASP A 355 -1.39 13.67 11.10
C ASP A 355 -0.18 14.63 11.05
N ASP A 356 -0.43 15.92 11.27
CA ASP A 356 0.57 16.98 11.55
C ASP A 356 1.25 16.81 12.94
N SER A 357 0.98 15.71 13.66
CA SER A 357 1.63 15.39 14.94
C SER A 357 2.75 14.35 14.86
N GLN A 358 2.97 13.75 13.68
CA GLN A 358 4.06 12.80 13.46
C GLN A 358 5.44 13.46 13.68
N PRO A 359 6.39 12.76 14.32
CA PRO A 359 7.72 13.30 14.57
C PRO A 359 8.45 13.58 13.25
N THR A 360 9.15 14.72 13.21
CA THR A 360 10.14 15.01 12.17
C THR A 360 11.34 14.11 12.37
N TYR A 361 11.85 13.51 11.30
CA TYR A 361 13.06 12.70 11.37
C TYR A 361 14.28 13.60 11.29
N THR A 362 15.37 13.18 11.94
CA THR A 362 16.67 13.83 11.78
C THR A 362 17.54 12.89 10.99
N THR A 363 17.99 13.33 9.82
CA THR A 363 18.86 12.52 8.97
C THR A 363 20.10 12.07 9.73
N PRO A 364 20.36 10.74 9.81
CA PRO A 364 21.54 10.21 10.46
C PRO A 364 22.83 10.75 9.83
N GLU A 365 23.85 11.02 10.67
CA GLU A 365 25.15 11.53 10.19
C GLU A 365 25.82 10.60 9.17
N LEU A 366 25.67 9.28 9.33
CA LEU A 366 26.20 8.31 8.38
C LEU A 366 25.76 8.62 6.95
N LEU A 367 24.46 8.83 6.71
CA LEU A 367 23.90 9.12 5.37
C LEU A 367 24.43 10.42 4.75
N LYS A 368 24.82 11.40 5.58
CA LYS A 368 25.44 12.67 5.13
C LYS A 368 26.90 12.50 4.74
N THR A 369 27.55 11.44 5.22
CA THR A 369 28.98 11.18 5.00
C THR A 369 29.26 10.11 3.94
N LEU A 370 28.23 9.39 3.47
CA LEU A 370 28.36 8.42 2.39
C LEU A 370 28.87 9.10 1.12
N LYS A 371 30.06 8.67 0.69
CA LYS A 371 30.75 9.28 -0.44
C LYS A 371 30.20 8.75 -1.76
N ALA A 372 29.95 9.64 -2.70
CA ALA A 372 29.93 9.24 -4.10
C ALA A 372 31.35 8.88 -4.53
N ILE A 373 31.46 7.90 -5.41
CA ILE A 373 32.73 7.33 -5.81
C ILE A 373 33.09 7.83 -7.20
N ASP A 374 34.27 8.44 -7.35
CA ASP A 374 34.86 8.59 -8.67
C ASP A 374 35.44 7.25 -9.13
N VAL A 375 34.75 6.57 -10.06
CA VAL A 375 35.19 5.28 -10.60
C VAL A 375 36.57 5.36 -11.26
N SER A 376 37.03 6.56 -11.66
CA SER A 376 38.38 6.77 -12.19
C SER A 376 39.47 6.55 -11.12
N ALA A 377 39.18 6.82 -9.85
CA ALA A 377 40.07 6.56 -8.73
C ALA A 377 40.16 5.06 -8.40
N LEU A 378 39.06 4.30 -8.54
CA LEU A 378 39.04 2.86 -8.29
C LEU A 378 39.87 2.07 -9.29
N ALA A 379 39.84 2.44 -10.58
CA ALA A 379 40.67 1.82 -11.61
C ALA A 379 42.19 2.02 -11.36
N THR A 380 42.56 3.11 -10.67
CA THR A 380 43.96 3.44 -10.36
C THR A 380 44.47 2.69 -9.13
N ALA A 381 43.59 2.42 -8.15
CA ALA A 381 43.90 1.61 -6.97
C ALA A 381 44.11 0.12 -7.31
N THR A 382 43.37 -0.43 -8.29
CA THR A 382 43.59 -1.82 -8.74
C THR A 382 44.91 -1.99 -9.49
N ALA A 383 45.32 -0.99 -10.27
CA ALA A 383 46.58 -1.02 -11.03
C ALA A 383 47.84 -0.88 -10.14
N THR A 384 47.71 -0.34 -8.93
CA THR A 384 48.83 -0.16 -8.00
C THR A 384 48.98 -1.32 -7.01
N ALA A 385 47.89 -2.03 -6.69
CA ALA A 385 47.93 -3.25 -5.87
C ALA A 385 48.55 -4.45 -6.61
N ASP A 386 48.41 -4.52 -7.94
CA ASP A 386 48.97 -5.61 -8.77
C ASP A 386 50.50 -5.50 -8.96
N ALA A 387 51.13 -4.39 -8.57
CA ALA A 387 52.57 -4.19 -8.71
C ALA A 387 53.42 -4.76 -7.56
N THR A 388 52.79 -5.23 -6.46
CA THR A 388 53.52 -5.70 -5.28
C THR A 388 52.95 -6.99 -4.68
N THR A 389 52.99 -8.10 -5.41
CA THR A 389 53.03 -9.44 -4.78
C THR A 389 54.02 -10.36 -5.50
N GLY A 390 55.13 -10.66 -4.80
CA GLY A 390 55.99 -11.80 -5.13
C GLY A 390 55.56 -13.01 -4.30
N ALA A 391 54.93 -13.97 -4.99
CA ALA A 391 54.89 -15.42 -4.75
C ALA A 391 54.51 -15.98 -3.36
N GLY A 392 53.34 -16.66 -3.32
CA GLY A 392 53.22 -17.96 -2.65
C GLY A 392 52.00 -18.19 -1.75
N GLU A 393 50.90 -18.70 -2.33
CA GLU A 393 50.09 -19.87 -1.93
C GLU A 393 48.64 -19.72 -2.42
N ALA A 394 48.16 -20.76 -3.12
CA ALA A 394 46.88 -20.75 -3.81
C ALA A 394 45.70 -21.06 -2.86
N THR A 395 44.82 -20.09 -2.68
CA THR A 395 43.45 -20.24 -2.18
C THR A 395 42.46 -20.07 -3.34
N PRO A 396 41.30 -20.75 -3.33
CA PRO A 396 40.34 -20.66 -4.43
C PRO A 396 39.67 -19.29 -4.43
N THR A 397 39.79 -18.60 -5.55
CA THR A 397 39.20 -17.30 -5.85
C THR A 397 37.66 -17.37 -5.85
N PRO A 398 36.94 -16.49 -5.14
CA PRO A 398 35.54 -16.23 -5.44
C PRO A 398 35.48 -15.44 -6.74
N THR A 399 34.73 -15.94 -7.73
CA THR A 399 34.40 -15.22 -8.97
C THR A 399 33.57 -13.99 -8.64
N GLY A 400 34.24 -12.84 -8.54
CA GLY A 400 33.64 -11.53 -8.33
C GLY A 400 33.21 -10.87 -9.64
N VAL A 401 32.02 -10.27 -9.58
CA VAL A 401 31.65 -8.94 -10.06
C VAL A 401 32.62 -8.32 -11.08
N THR A 402 32.24 -8.37 -12.34
CA THR A 402 32.74 -7.42 -13.36
C THR A 402 31.88 -6.15 -13.32
N PRO A 403 32.47 -4.95 -13.28
CA PRO A 403 31.70 -3.71 -13.47
C PRO A 403 31.22 -3.68 -14.93
N VAL A 404 29.90 -3.69 -15.13
CA VAL A 404 29.30 -3.53 -16.45
C VAL A 404 29.28 -2.04 -16.78
N VAL A 405 30.15 -1.65 -17.69
CA VAL A 405 30.03 -0.38 -18.41
C VAL A 405 28.88 -0.55 -19.41
N ASN A 406 27.71 0.02 -19.13
CA ASN A 406 26.59 -0.04 -20.07
C ASN A 406 26.85 0.91 -21.23
N ALA A 407 27.44 0.37 -22.30
CA ALA A 407 27.33 0.95 -23.63
C ALA A 407 25.88 0.81 -24.12
N ALA A 408 25.31 1.92 -24.59
CA ALA A 408 23.97 2.02 -25.16
C ALA A 408 23.60 0.79 -26.02
N SER A 409 22.49 0.12 -25.68
CA SER A 409 21.95 -0.95 -26.50
C SER A 409 20.47 -0.75 -26.78
N SER A 410 20.20 -0.41 -28.04
CA SER A 410 18.90 -0.59 -28.68
C SER A 410 18.58 -2.08 -28.90
N LYS A 411 17.32 -2.46 -28.64
CA LYS A 411 16.50 -3.56 -29.21
C LYS A 411 16.59 -5.00 -28.64
N PHE A 412 15.39 -5.50 -28.33
CA PHE A 412 14.77 -6.82 -28.60
C PHE A 412 15.50 -8.15 -28.25
N VAL A 413 14.95 -8.81 -27.22
CA VAL A 413 14.57 -10.25 -27.02
C VAL A 413 15.57 -11.38 -27.31
N ALA A 414 15.87 -12.22 -26.29
CA ALA A 414 15.62 -13.69 -26.30
C ALA A 414 16.04 -14.46 -25.00
N GLY A 415 15.11 -15.28 -24.48
CA GLY A 415 15.33 -16.57 -23.75
C GLY A 415 15.33 -16.51 -22.21
N GLY A 416 14.58 -17.33 -21.43
CA GLY A 416 13.75 -18.51 -21.69
C GLY A 416 12.62 -18.65 -20.65
N ALA A 417 11.44 -19.10 -21.05
CA ALA A 417 10.99 -20.51 -20.99
C ALA A 417 10.49 -20.96 -19.61
N SER A 418 9.28 -20.54 -19.23
CA SER A 418 8.25 -21.34 -18.51
C SER A 418 6.92 -20.58 -18.35
N VAL A 419 6.47 -19.84 -19.37
CA VAL A 419 5.11 -19.26 -19.41
C VAL A 419 4.64 -19.24 -20.88
N PHE A 420 4.53 -20.40 -21.51
CA PHE A 420 4.20 -20.52 -22.94
C PHE A 420 3.25 -21.70 -23.20
N ALA A 421 2.11 -21.70 -22.52
CA ALA A 421 1.00 -22.60 -22.85
C ALA A 421 -0.40 -21.94 -22.74
N VAL A 422 -0.53 -20.82 -22.02
CA VAL A 422 -1.82 -20.10 -21.90
C VAL A 422 -1.92 -18.90 -22.84
N LEU A 423 -0.79 -18.35 -23.29
CA LEU A 423 -0.77 -17.16 -24.16
C LEU A 423 -1.04 -17.46 -25.65
N ILE A 424 -0.86 -18.71 -26.12
CA ILE A 424 -1.11 -19.11 -27.52
C ILE A 424 -2.60 -19.37 -27.79
N ALA A 425 -3.39 -19.79 -26.79
CA ALA A 425 -4.83 -19.96 -26.94
C ALA A 425 -5.59 -18.62 -27.01
N VAL A 426 -5.07 -17.57 -26.37
CA VAL A 426 -5.68 -16.23 -26.35
C VAL A 426 -5.29 -15.41 -27.59
N LEU A 427 -4.08 -15.62 -28.14
CA LEU A 427 -3.63 -14.91 -29.35
C LEU A 427 -4.17 -15.50 -30.66
N MET A 428 -4.65 -16.75 -30.69
CA MET A 428 -5.25 -17.36 -31.89
C MET A 428 -6.73 -17.02 -32.11
N ASN A 429 -7.44 -16.45 -31.13
CA ASN A 429 -8.87 -16.12 -31.26
C ASN A 429 -9.17 -14.62 -31.46
N LYS A 430 -8.17 -13.72 -31.34
CA LYS A 430 -8.37 -12.25 -31.43
C LYS A 430 -7.79 -11.56 -32.67
N PHE A 431 -7.05 -12.26 -33.56
CA PHE A 431 -6.42 -11.63 -34.74
C PHE A 431 -6.79 -12.22 -36.11
N LEU A 432 -7.97 -12.85 -36.24
CA LEU A 432 -8.41 -13.45 -37.51
C LEU A 432 -9.49 -12.72 -38.35
N PRO A 433 -9.89 -11.46 -38.09
CA PRO A 433 -10.68 -10.73 -39.09
C PRO A 433 -10.07 -9.39 -39.58
N SER A 434 -8.74 -9.19 -39.57
CA SER A 434 -8.15 -7.95 -40.14
C SER A 434 -6.91 -8.10 -41.02
N PHE A 435 -6.56 -9.31 -41.46
CA PHE A 435 -5.44 -9.54 -42.40
C PHE A 435 -5.86 -10.09 -43.78
N CYS A 436 -7.06 -9.73 -44.24
CA CYS A 436 -7.41 -9.86 -45.65
C CYS A 436 -7.55 -8.46 -46.26
N SER A 437 -6.41 -7.87 -46.66
CA SER A 437 -6.25 -7.08 -47.89
C SER A 437 -4.90 -6.33 -47.89
N CYS A 438 -4.13 -6.57 -48.96
CA CYS A 438 -3.10 -5.71 -49.57
C CYS A 438 -1.62 -6.12 -49.49
N ILE A 439 -1.21 -6.83 -50.55
CA ILE A 439 -0.01 -6.65 -51.40
C ILE A 439 1.38 -6.72 -50.74
N ILE A 440 2.07 -7.84 -50.96
CA ILE A 440 3.53 -7.94 -50.97
C ILE A 440 4.04 -7.48 -52.37
N PRO A 441 5.00 -6.54 -52.46
CA PRO A 441 5.61 -6.14 -53.73
C PRO A 441 6.39 -7.27 -54.41
N GLN A 442 6.38 -7.28 -55.74
CA GLN A 442 6.96 -8.31 -56.62
C GLN A 442 8.51 -8.39 -56.66
N THR A 443 9.24 -8.09 -55.59
CA THR A 443 10.71 -7.93 -55.65
C THR A 443 11.54 -8.82 -54.71
N LEU A 444 11.07 -10.02 -54.37
CA LEU A 444 11.87 -10.99 -53.59
C LEU A 444 12.03 -12.35 -54.30
N ASN A 445 13.30 -12.77 -54.46
CA ASN A 445 13.73 -13.93 -55.24
C ASN A 445 13.38 -15.30 -54.62
N THR A 446 13.32 -16.31 -55.49
CA THR A 446 12.78 -17.67 -55.28
C THR A 446 13.35 -18.45 -54.09
N ALA A 447 14.56 -18.13 -53.61
CA ALA A 447 15.20 -18.81 -52.48
C ALA A 447 14.51 -18.58 -51.12
N ARG A 448 13.81 -17.44 -50.92
CA ARG A 448 13.09 -17.18 -49.65
C ARG A 448 11.69 -17.78 -49.58
N ARG A 449 11.09 -18.19 -50.72
CA ARG A 449 9.79 -18.89 -50.74
C ARG A 449 9.90 -20.37 -50.36
N LEU A 450 11.03 -21.02 -50.66
CA LEU A 450 11.31 -22.41 -50.26
C LEU A 450 11.64 -22.57 -48.77
N ALA A 451 12.23 -21.55 -48.14
CA ALA A 451 12.54 -21.58 -46.70
C ALA A 451 11.28 -21.51 -45.83
N CYS A 452 10.28 -20.69 -46.20
CA CYS A 452 9.02 -20.60 -45.46
C CYS A 452 8.13 -21.86 -45.61
N TRP A 453 8.20 -22.55 -46.76
CA TRP A 453 7.47 -23.82 -46.96
C TRP A 453 8.12 -25.00 -46.23
N SER A 454 9.45 -25.03 -46.10
CA SER A 454 10.17 -26.11 -45.41
C SER A 454 9.98 -26.06 -43.88
N PHE A 455 9.78 -24.87 -43.32
CA PHE A 455 9.54 -24.67 -41.88
C PHE A 455 8.13 -25.08 -41.45
N PHE A 456 7.14 -24.97 -42.35
CA PHE A 456 5.76 -25.33 -42.06
C PHE A 456 5.52 -26.85 -42.07
N ILE A 457 6.25 -27.59 -42.92
CA ILE A 457 6.18 -29.07 -42.98
C ILE A 457 6.87 -29.72 -41.77
N PHE A 458 7.90 -29.07 -41.21
CA PHE A 458 8.65 -29.58 -40.06
C PHE A 458 7.83 -29.52 -38.75
N ILE A 459 6.95 -28.52 -38.60
CA ILE A 459 6.09 -28.34 -37.42
C ILE A 459 4.94 -29.36 -37.42
N CYS A 460 4.35 -29.67 -38.58
CA CYS A 460 3.25 -30.64 -38.67
C CYS A 460 3.69 -32.10 -38.45
N TYR A 461 4.97 -32.42 -38.68
CA TYR A 461 5.49 -33.80 -38.51
C TYR A 461 5.81 -34.15 -37.05
N TRP A 462 6.14 -33.15 -36.21
CA TRP A 462 6.47 -33.36 -34.78
C TRP A 462 5.23 -33.41 -33.86
N SER A 463 4.11 -32.80 -34.28
CA SER A 463 2.84 -32.84 -33.53
C SER A 463 2.11 -34.18 -33.58
N ALA A 464 2.47 -35.08 -34.53
CA ALA A 464 1.80 -36.37 -34.70
C ALA A 464 2.41 -37.51 -33.85
N GLU A 465 3.70 -37.44 -33.48
CA GLU A 465 4.36 -38.46 -32.65
C GLU A 465 4.08 -38.28 -31.14
N TRP A 466 3.82 -37.06 -30.65
CA TRP A 466 3.57 -36.81 -29.23
C TRP A 466 2.18 -37.29 -28.74
N ILE A 467 1.18 -37.32 -29.62
CA ILE A 467 -0.21 -37.75 -29.33
C ILE A 467 -0.34 -39.29 -29.33
N SER A 468 0.63 -40.01 -29.90
CA SER A 468 0.66 -41.48 -29.87
C SER A 468 1.11 -42.05 -28.51
N ASP A 469 1.98 -41.34 -27.79
CA ASP A 469 2.71 -41.89 -26.63
C ASP A 469 2.05 -41.68 -25.25
N HIS A 470 0.90 -41.00 -25.16
CA HIS A 470 0.28 -40.63 -23.86
C HIS A 470 -1.15 -41.14 -23.64
N LYS A 471 -1.57 -42.22 -24.30
CA LYS A 471 -2.92 -42.83 -24.14
C LYS A 471 -3.16 -43.64 -22.84
N GLY A 472 -2.24 -43.62 -21.87
CA GLY A 472 -2.28 -44.53 -20.70
C GLY A 472 -2.66 -43.95 -19.34
N ALA A 473 -2.78 -42.62 -19.17
CA ALA A 473 -2.84 -42.00 -17.84
C ALA A 473 -4.14 -41.20 -17.55
N ILE A 474 -5.22 -41.42 -18.32
CA ILE A 474 -6.55 -40.77 -18.10
C ILE A 474 -7.63 -41.85 -17.93
N SER A 475 -7.37 -42.86 -17.12
CA SER A 475 -8.40 -43.82 -16.73
C SER A 475 -8.02 -44.50 -15.41
N GLN A 476 -8.21 -43.79 -14.31
CA GLN A 476 -8.61 -44.37 -13.03
C GLN A 476 -8.72 -43.28 -11.96
N LEU A 477 -9.95 -42.90 -11.62
CA LEU A 477 -10.43 -42.71 -10.24
C LEU A 477 -11.99 -42.65 -10.31
N PRO A 478 -12.74 -43.44 -9.52
CA PRO A 478 -14.19 -43.56 -9.64
C PRO A 478 -14.99 -42.59 -8.76
N LEU A 479 -16.23 -42.36 -9.20
CA LEU A 479 -17.31 -41.58 -8.61
C LEU A 479 -18.08 -42.30 -7.48
N ALA A 480 -18.56 -41.48 -6.54
CA ALA A 480 -19.87 -41.49 -5.85
C ALA A 480 -20.15 -42.29 -4.54
N SER A 481 -20.62 -41.49 -3.55
CA SER A 481 -21.78 -41.68 -2.64
C SER A 481 -21.64 -42.49 -1.33
N THR A 482 -21.81 -41.83 -0.16
CA THR A 482 -23.05 -41.84 0.67
C THR A 482 -22.85 -41.31 2.12
N LEU A 483 -23.93 -40.69 2.64
CA LEU A 483 -24.46 -40.64 4.03
C LEU A 483 -24.15 -39.47 5.01
N VAL A 484 -25.21 -38.66 5.12
CA VAL A 484 -25.70 -37.80 6.22
C VAL A 484 -25.67 -38.45 7.62
N ALA A 485 -25.28 -37.69 8.66
CA ALA A 485 -26.00 -37.58 9.95
C ALA A 485 -25.29 -36.61 10.94
N ALA A 486 -26.03 -35.61 11.42
CA ALA A 486 -25.78 -34.92 12.70
C ALA A 486 -26.24 -35.82 13.88
N PRO A 487 -25.87 -35.57 15.16
CA PRO A 487 -26.58 -34.55 15.92
C PRO A 487 -25.79 -33.79 17.02
N THR A 488 -26.42 -32.69 17.43
CA THR A 488 -26.22 -31.79 18.57
C THR A 488 -26.26 -32.45 19.96
N ARG A 489 -25.41 -32.00 20.90
CA ARG A 489 -25.72 -31.57 22.31
C ARG A 489 -24.58 -31.86 23.30
N LEU A 490 -24.14 -30.83 24.03
CA LEU A 490 -24.12 -30.72 25.51
C LEU A 490 -23.17 -29.57 25.91
N TYR A 491 -23.69 -28.53 26.56
CA TYR A 491 -23.23 -28.06 27.88
C TYR A 491 -24.08 -26.85 28.31
N GLN A 492 -24.95 -27.10 29.29
CA GLN A 492 -25.57 -26.09 30.14
C GLN A 492 -25.19 -26.44 31.57
N GLN A 493 -25.06 -25.41 32.41
CA GLN A 493 -24.85 -25.39 33.87
C GLN A 493 -23.39 -25.40 34.36
N TYR A 494 -22.92 -24.22 34.77
CA TYR A 494 -22.57 -23.93 36.17
C TYR A 494 -22.66 -22.42 36.43
N LEU A 495 -23.70 -21.99 37.15
CA LEU A 495 -23.69 -20.84 38.05
C LEU A 495 -23.91 -21.42 39.46
N PRO A 496 -23.36 -20.81 40.53
CA PRO A 496 -24.24 -19.90 41.27
C PRO A 496 -23.54 -18.71 41.96
N GLY A 497 -24.27 -17.59 42.00
CA GLY A 497 -24.52 -16.91 43.29
C GLY A 497 -23.79 -15.59 43.57
N GLY A 498 -24.39 -14.48 43.17
CA GLY A 498 -24.14 -13.14 43.73
C GLY A 498 -25.25 -12.18 43.32
N LYS A 499 -25.99 -11.62 44.30
CA LYS A 499 -27.26 -10.89 44.16
C LYS A 499 -27.15 -9.56 43.39
N PRO A 500 -28.28 -9.05 42.83
CA PRO A 500 -28.29 -7.85 42.00
C PRO A 500 -28.17 -6.57 42.84
N PHE A 501 -27.32 -5.64 42.42
CA PHE A 501 -27.31 -4.28 42.98
C PHE A 501 -28.28 -3.40 42.18
N SER A 502 -29.25 -2.82 42.89
CA SER A 502 -30.25 -1.91 42.32
C SER A 502 -29.70 -0.49 42.20
N SER A 503 -30.21 0.20 41.19
CA SER A 503 -30.08 1.63 40.94
C SER A 503 -30.22 2.49 42.19
N SER A 504 -29.25 3.39 42.43
CA SER A 504 -29.53 4.65 43.11
C SER A 504 -28.50 5.72 42.70
N THR A 505 -29.01 6.77 42.06
CA THR A 505 -28.61 8.18 42.16
C THR A 505 -27.11 8.52 42.21
N PHE A 506 -26.61 9.07 41.10
CA PHE A 506 -25.55 10.08 41.17
C PHE A 506 -26.06 11.38 40.54
N LYS A 507 -25.99 12.45 41.34
CA LYS A 507 -26.43 13.81 40.98
C LYS A 507 -25.38 14.42 40.05
N LEU A 508 -25.80 14.83 38.86
CA LEU A 508 -25.04 15.76 38.02
C LEU A 508 -24.98 17.11 38.73
N GLN A 509 -23.77 17.59 38.97
CA GLN A 509 -23.52 18.96 39.39
C GLN A 509 -23.41 19.79 38.11
N GLU A 510 -24.52 20.43 37.74
CA GLU A 510 -24.59 21.38 36.64
C GLU A 510 -23.68 22.58 36.89
N GLN A 511 -22.83 22.90 35.91
CA GLN A 511 -22.41 24.27 35.64
C GLN A 511 -21.97 24.38 34.17
N SER A 512 -22.92 24.61 33.26
CA SER A 512 -22.97 25.78 32.35
C SER A 512 -23.91 25.55 31.14
N GLN A 513 -25.11 26.11 31.28
CA GLN A 513 -26.13 26.52 30.31
C GLN A 513 -26.87 25.47 29.44
N PRO A 514 -28.13 25.11 29.83
CA PRO A 514 -29.04 24.38 28.97
C PRO A 514 -29.70 25.31 27.94
N MET A 515 -29.69 24.91 26.66
CA MET A 515 -30.64 25.43 25.70
C MET A 515 -32.01 24.86 26.05
N ASN A 516 -32.94 25.75 26.39
CA ASN A 516 -34.31 25.44 26.73
C ASN A 516 -35.03 24.78 25.53
N MET A 517 -35.24 23.46 25.57
CA MET A 517 -36.08 22.71 24.62
C MET A 517 -37.41 22.25 25.26
N ASP A 518 -38.07 23.14 26.00
CA ASP A 518 -39.50 22.95 26.30
C ASP A 518 -40.38 23.45 25.13
N SER A 519 -41.08 22.48 24.53
CA SER A 519 -42.30 22.61 23.71
C SER A 519 -42.29 23.49 22.44
N GLN A 520 -41.28 23.37 21.56
CA GLN A 520 -41.54 23.69 20.15
C GLN A 520 -42.33 22.55 19.51
N ALA A 521 -43.47 22.87 18.88
CA ALA A 521 -44.21 21.90 18.08
C ALA A 521 -43.30 21.37 16.96
N LYS A 522 -43.19 20.05 16.81
CA LYS A 522 -42.43 19.44 15.72
C LYS A 522 -43.03 19.85 14.39
N ASP A 523 -42.25 20.53 13.55
CA ASP A 523 -42.66 20.92 12.20
C ASP A 523 -42.33 19.81 11.19
N LEU A 524 -43.09 18.72 11.26
CA LEU A 524 -42.94 17.60 10.33
C LEU A 524 -43.48 17.93 8.93
N ASP A 525 -44.37 18.92 8.82
CA ASP A 525 -44.92 19.34 7.53
C ASP A 525 -43.89 20.11 6.71
N GLY A 526 -43.11 20.99 7.34
CA GLY A 526 -41.98 21.69 6.72
C GLY A 526 -40.90 20.75 6.18
N LEU A 527 -40.80 19.52 6.72
CA LEU A 527 -39.82 18.52 6.28
C LEU A 527 -40.19 17.86 4.93
N LYS A 528 -41.48 17.90 4.52
CA LYS A 528 -41.95 17.27 3.27
C LYS A 528 -41.27 17.80 2.02
N GLU A 529 -40.91 19.09 2.01
CA GLU A 529 -40.20 19.71 0.89
C GLU A 529 -38.71 19.30 0.84
N HIS A 530 -38.17 18.79 1.94
CA HIS A 530 -36.77 18.38 2.07
C HIS A 530 -36.57 16.87 1.90
N LEU A 531 -37.57 16.05 2.24
CA LEU A 531 -37.54 14.59 2.07
C LEU A 531 -38.44 14.14 0.92
N THR A 532 -38.23 14.70 -0.26
CA THR A 532 -38.90 14.26 -1.48
C THR A 532 -38.17 13.07 -2.10
N HIS A 533 -38.93 12.26 -2.82
CA HIS A 533 -38.40 11.17 -3.62
C HIS A 533 -37.29 11.58 -4.60
N ASP A 534 -37.45 12.72 -5.27
CA ASP A 534 -36.44 13.23 -6.22
C ASP A 534 -35.12 13.56 -5.51
N LYS A 535 -35.18 14.06 -4.26
CA LYS A 535 -33.97 14.32 -3.45
C LYS A 535 -33.31 13.05 -2.96
N LEU A 536 -34.08 12.00 -2.67
CA LEU A 536 -33.53 10.67 -2.36
C LEU A 536 -32.84 10.05 -3.58
N ASP A 537 -33.46 10.19 -4.76
CA ASP A 537 -32.86 9.76 -6.03
C ASP A 537 -31.58 10.56 -6.33
N GLU A 538 -31.59 11.88 -6.15
CA GLU A 538 -30.42 12.73 -6.28
C GLU A 538 -29.26 12.30 -5.36
N LEU A 539 -29.57 12.07 -4.08
CA LEU A 539 -28.59 11.65 -3.08
C LEU A 539 -27.95 10.30 -3.43
N ARG A 540 -28.76 9.32 -3.81
CA ARG A 540 -28.26 8.01 -4.21
C ARG A 540 -27.44 8.08 -5.49
N ASN A 541 -27.89 8.85 -6.47
CA ASN A 541 -27.13 9.05 -7.71
C ASN A 541 -25.77 9.66 -7.43
N PHE A 542 -25.71 10.71 -6.60
CA PHE A 542 -24.46 11.31 -6.14
C PHE A 542 -23.56 10.28 -5.43
N TRP A 543 -24.13 9.53 -4.48
CA TRP A 543 -23.35 8.60 -3.66
C TRP A 543 -22.63 7.53 -4.48
N PHE A 544 -23.22 7.09 -5.59
CA PHE A 544 -22.68 6.04 -6.46
C PHE A 544 -22.19 6.56 -7.83
N GLU A 545 -22.11 7.88 -8.06
CA GLU A 545 -21.78 8.44 -9.39
C GLU A 545 -20.37 8.07 -9.87
N HIS A 546 -19.44 7.91 -8.93
CA HIS A 546 -18.05 7.52 -9.17
C HIS A 546 -17.88 6.02 -9.51
N ILE A 547 -18.96 5.25 -9.46
CA ILE A 547 -19.01 3.84 -9.86
C ILE A 547 -19.94 3.72 -11.07
N PRO A 548 -19.50 4.14 -12.27
CA PRO A 548 -20.37 4.20 -13.44
C PRO A 548 -20.69 2.81 -14.00
N GLU A 549 -19.80 1.84 -13.81
CA GLU A 549 -19.96 0.49 -14.34
C GLU A 549 -20.87 -0.38 -13.46
N GLU A 550 -21.84 -1.06 -14.07
CA GLU A 550 -22.82 -1.89 -13.35
C GLU A 550 -22.16 -3.05 -12.60
N ALA A 551 -21.11 -3.67 -13.17
CA ALA A 551 -20.36 -4.73 -12.52
C ALA A 551 -19.71 -4.24 -11.21
N ASN A 552 -19.09 -3.05 -11.27
CA ASN A 552 -18.47 -2.41 -10.11
C ASN A 552 -19.51 -1.93 -9.09
N ARG A 553 -20.76 -1.68 -9.48
CA ARG A 553 -21.83 -1.45 -8.50
C ARG A 553 -22.20 -2.72 -7.74
N ILE A 554 -22.14 -3.89 -8.38
CA ILE A 554 -22.44 -5.15 -7.69
C ILE A 554 -21.34 -5.46 -6.67
N ILE A 555 -20.09 -5.44 -7.10
CA ILE A 555 -18.90 -5.57 -6.24
C ILE A 555 -18.00 -4.39 -6.52
N ALA A 556 -17.98 -3.42 -5.61
CA ALA A 556 -17.16 -2.23 -5.75
C ALA A 556 -15.67 -2.60 -5.61
N PRO A 557 -14.82 -2.30 -6.60
CA PRO A 557 -13.38 -2.37 -6.44
C PRO A 557 -12.94 -1.50 -5.25
N ARG A 558 -11.90 -1.94 -4.56
CA ARG A 558 -11.43 -1.29 -3.34
C ARG A 558 -11.09 0.18 -3.58
N GLU A 559 -10.44 0.50 -4.71
CA GLU A 559 -10.08 1.88 -5.05
C GLU A 559 -11.28 2.82 -5.13
N LEU A 560 -12.42 2.34 -5.62
CA LEU A 560 -13.64 3.14 -5.69
C LEU A 560 -14.33 3.26 -4.33
N GLN A 561 -14.26 2.22 -3.49
CA GLN A 561 -14.83 2.26 -2.14
C GLN A 561 -14.15 3.28 -1.23
N MET A 562 -12.86 3.57 -1.44
CA MET A 562 -12.10 4.49 -0.60
C MET A 562 -12.76 5.88 -0.51
N ARG A 563 -13.43 6.33 -1.58
CA ARG A 563 -14.15 7.61 -1.59
C ARG A 563 -15.21 7.74 -0.49
N TRP A 564 -15.80 6.65 -0.02
CA TRP A 564 -16.80 6.69 1.04
C TRP A 564 -16.23 6.80 2.45
N PHE A 565 -15.02 6.30 2.67
CA PHE A 565 -14.48 6.08 4.00
C PHE A 565 -13.33 7.03 4.37
N PHE A 566 -12.62 7.56 3.38
CA PHE A 566 -11.51 8.50 3.59
C PHE A 566 -11.98 9.95 3.58
N THR A 567 -11.18 10.83 4.21
CA THR A 567 -11.47 12.26 4.23
C THR A 567 -11.07 12.88 2.91
N ASP A 568 -12.03 13.55 2.26
CA ASP A 568 -11.81 14.32 1.03
C ASP A 568 -12.57 15.65 1.18
N LYS A 569 -11.83 16.76 1.14
CA LYS A 569 -12.40 18.10 1.33
C LYS A 569 -13.36 18.50 0.20
N GLU A 570 -13.12 18.08 -1.02
CA GLU A 570 -14.01 18.38 -2.15
C GLU A 570 -15.29 17.59 -2.02
N PHE A 571 -15.19 16.31 -1.72
CA PHE A 571 -16.35 15.45 -1.48
C PHE A 571 -17.19 15.95 -0.28
N ASP A 572 -16.54 16.28 0.84
CA ASP A 572 -17.17 16.85 2.03
C ASP A 572 -17.88 18.18 1.69
N ASN A 573 -17.25 19.06 0.90
CA ASN A 573 -17.88 20.32 0.46
C ASN A 573 -19.15 20.09 -0.37
N VAL A 574 -19.17 19.05 -1.22
CA VAL A 574 -20.38 18.68 -1.98
C VAL A 574 -21.46 18.15 -1.05
N CYS A 575 -21.10 17.32 -0.06
CA CYS A 575 -22.01 16.83 0.97
C CYS A 575 -22.64 17.99 1.76
N VAL A 576 -21.81 18.94 2.20
CA VAL A 576 -22.25 20.14 2.91
C VAL A 576 -23.18 20.97 2.05
N THR A 577 -22.79 21.28 0.82
CA THR A 577 -23.53 22.20 -0.04
C THR A 577 -24.89 21.62 -0.46
N ARG A 578 -24.93 20.32 -0.82
CA ARG A 578 -26.14 19.70 -1.39
C ARG A 578 -27.07 19.12 -0.34
N PHE A 579 -26.54 18.51 0.72
CA PHE A 579 -27.34 17.66 1.61
C PHE A 579 -27.42 18.15 3.06
N SER A 580 -26.51 19.01 3.54
CA SER A 580 -26.69 19.63 4.88
C SER A 580 -28.00 20.41 5.03
N PRO A 581 -28.57 21.08 3.99
CA PRO A 581 -29.90 21.68 4.12
C PRO A 581 -31.00 20.68 4.50
N ILE A 582 -30.89 19.42 4.08
CA ILE A 582 -31.82 18.35 4.46
C ILE A 582 -31.55 17.94 5.92
N LEU A 583 -30.28 17.76 6.30
CA LEU A 583 -29.89 17.41 7.67
C LEU A 583 -30.35 18.46 8.69
N GLU A 584 -30.16 19.74 8.39
CA GLU A 584 -30.61 20.84 9.25
C GLU A 584 -32.14 20.95 9.28
N ALA A 585 -32.84 20.67 8.18
CA ALA A 585 -34.30 20.58 8.20
C ALA A 585 -34.80 19.45 9.13
N ILE A 586 -34.16 18.28 9.11
CA ILE A 586 -34.48 17.16 10.02
C ILE A 586 -34.28 17.60 11.48
N ARG A 587 -33.14 18.26 11.78
CA ARG A 587 -32.81 18.78 13.12
C ARG A 587 -33.81 19.83 13.60
N ASN A 588 -34.11 20.81 12.75
CA ASN A 588 -35.04 21.90 13.06
C ASN A 588 -36.49 21.41 13.23
N ALA A 589 -36.89 20.36 12.52
CA ALA A 589 -38.18 19.71 12.70
C ALA A 589 -38.28 18.91 14.01
N GLY A 590 -37.17 18.69 14.72
CA GLY A 590 -37.13 17.96 15.99
C GLY A 590 -37.41 16.46 15.81
N VAL A 591 -37.00 15.87 14.68
CA VAL A 591 -37.15 14.44 14.43
C VAL A 591 -36.30 13.65 15.43
N THR A 592 -36.85 12.61 16.05
CA THR A 592 -36.13 11.83 17.08
C THR A 592 -36.27 10.32 16.89
N SER A 593 -37.08 9.88 15.93
CA SER A 593 -37.33 8.47 15.68
C SER A 593 -37.48 8.18 14.19
N ALA A 594 -37.21 6.92 13.82
CA ALA A 594 -37.48 6.44 12.47
C ALA A 594 -38.97 6.57 12.11
N HIS A 595 -39.88 6.39 13.07
CA HIS A 595 -41.32 6.50 12.83
C HIS A 595 -41.71 7.89 12.30
N GLU A 596 -41.20 8.95 12.94
CA GLU A 596 -41.47 10.32 12.52
C GLU A 596 -40.89 10.61 11.13
N LEU A 597 -39.62 10.23 10.91
CA LEU A 597 -38.95 10.43 9.62
C LEU A 597 -39.67 9.69 8.48
N LEU A 598 -40.00 8.41 8.69
CA LEU A 598 -40.66 7.57 7.68
C LEU A 598 -42.10 8.00 7.41
N SER A 599 -42.78 8.59 8.40
CA SER A 599 -44.12 9.16 8.19
C SER A 599 -44.13 10.30 7.17
N VAL A 600 -43.01 11.02 7.06
CA VAL A 600 -42.80 12.14 6.13
C VAL A 600 -42.19 11.64 4.81
N ALA A 601 -41.10 10.87 4.88
CA ALA A 601 -40.34 10.44 3.70
C ALA A 601 -41.07 9.41 2.83
N GLN A 602 -41.98 8.61 3.42
CA GLN A 602 -42.83 7.62 2.75
C GLN A 602 -42.13 6.82 1.63
N PRO A 603 -41.05 6.07 1.91
CA PRO A 603 -40.23 5.41 0.89
C PRO A 603 -41.04 4.58 -0.11
N ARG A 604 -40.87 4.81 -1.42
CA ARG A 604 -41.62 4.11 -2.49
C ARG A 604 -41.15 2.68 -2.71
N ASN A 605 -39.85 2.46 -2.54
CA ASN A 605 -39.15 1.24 -2.89
C ASN A 605 -37.88 1.07 -2.03
N SER A 606 -37.19 -0.06 -2.19
CA SER A 606 -35.98 -0.41 -1.44
C SER A 606 -34.83 0.60 -1.58
N LEU A 607 -34.72 1.28 -2.73
CA LEU A 607 -33.67 2.27 -2.99
C LEU A 607 -33.93 3.60 -2.26
N ASP A 608 -35.18 3.98 -2.05
CA ASP A 608 -35.52 5.11 -1.17
C ASP A 608 -35.07 4.82 0.27
N TRP A 609 -35.21 3.57 0.75
CA TRP A 609 -34.69 3.17 2.06
C TRP A 609 -33.16 3.24 2.13
N LEU A 610 -32.47 2.75 1.10
CA LEU A 610 -31.01 2.88 1.00
C LEU A 610 -30.57 4.35 1.08
N SER A 611 -31.27 5.22 0.35
CA SER A 611 -30.99 6.65 0.32
C SER A 611 -31.18 7.29 1.70
N LEU A 612 -32.24 6.91 2.43
CA LEU A 612 -32.45 7.39 3.80
C LEU A 612 -31.37 6.91 4.77
N VAL A 613 -30.93 5.65 4.66
CA VAL A 613 -29.84 5.15 5.50
C VAL A 613 -28.54 5.92 5.24
N ILE A 614 -28.17 6.14 3.97
CA ILE A 614 -26.99 6.94 3.60
C ILE A 614 -27.12 8.38 4.09
N LEU A 615 -28.29 9.00 3.90
CA LEU A 615 -28.56 10.38 4.34
C LEU A 615 -28.38 10.55 5.85
N LEU A 616 -28.70 9.54 6.65
CA LEU A 616 -28.66 9.63 8.11
C LEU A 616 -27.35 9.10 8.70
N ASP A 617 -26.69 8.15 8.05
CA ASP A 617 -25.47 7.55 8.60
C ASP A 617 -24.21 8.18 7.99
N GLN A 618 -24.15 8.28 6.66
CA GLN A 618 -22.91 8.64 5.97
C GLN A 618 -22.78 10.13 5.69
N ILE A 619 -23.81 10.76 5.11
CA ILE A 619 -23.77 12.20 4.80
C ILE A 619 -23.45 13.08 6.02
N PRO A 620 -23.93 12.79 7.26
CA PRO A 620 -23.54 13.55 8.43
C PRO A 620 -22.05 13.46 8.74
N ARG A 621 -21.42 12.30 8.54
CA ARG A 621 -19.96 12.12 8.77
C ARG A 621 -19.14 13.00 7.82
N ASN A 622 -19.59 13.18 6.57
CA ASN A 622 -18.99 14.12 5.62
C ASN A 622 -19.37 15.60 5.86
N SER A 623 -20.48 15.85 6.58
CA SER A 623 -21.00 17.22 6.81
C SER A 623 -20.57 17.83 8.15
N TYR A 624 -20.26 17.01 9.15
CA TYR A 624 -19.92 17.43 10.51
C TYR A 624 -18.60 16.80 10.98
N ARG A 625 -17.48 17.40 10.57
CA ARG A 625 -16.12 17.00 10.99
C ARG A 625 -15.68 17.68 12.30
N GLY A 626 -14.62 17.15 12.92
CA GLY A 626 -13.97 17.76 14.08
C GLY A 626 -14.90 17.87 15.29
N GLU A 627 -14.99 19.05 15.90
CA GLU A 627 -15.84 19.29 17.08
C GLU A 627 -17.34 19.06 16.81
N LYS A 628 -17.77 19.18 15.55
CA LYS A 628 -19.17 18.95 15.16
C LYS A 628 -19.54 17.48 14.99
N SER A 629 -18.58 16.56 15.01
CA SER A 629 -18.82 15.10 14.90
C SER A 629 -19.75 14.56 15.99
N SER A 630 -19.83 15.25 17.13
CA SER A 630 -20.80 15.00 18.20
C SER A 630 -22.26 14.97 17.70
N ILE A 631 -22.60 15.76 16.68
CA ILE A 631 -23.93 15.79 16.06
C ILE A 631 -24.23 14.47 15.35
N CYS A 632 -23.23 13.88 14.67
CA CYS A 632 -23.38 12.56 14.06
C CYS A 632 -23.73 11.51 15.13
N PHE A 633 -22.90 11.43 16.17
CA PHE A 633 -23.00 10.38 17.18
C PHE A 633 -24.27 10.48 18.05
N THR A 634 -24.67 11.71 18.42
CA THR A 634 -25.76 11.93 19.36
C THR A 634 -27.13 12.08 18.70
N TYR A 635 -27.19 12.62 17.48
CA TYR A 635 -28.45 12.95 16.84
C TYR A 635 -28.77 12.00 15.68
N PHE A 636 -27.83 11.80 14.76
CA PHE A 636 -28.10 11.06 13.54
C PHE A 636 -27.92 9.54 13.67
N ASP A 637 -26.85 9.06 14.31
CA ASP A 637 -26.59 7.62 14.51
C ASP A 637 -27.82 6.87 15.10
N PRO A 638 -28.51 7.37 16.16
CA PRO A 638 -29.68 6.68 16.70
C PRO A 638 -30.86 6.60 15.73
N ILE A 639 -31.05 7.61 14.88
CA ILE A 639 -32.14 7.63 13.88
C ILE A 639 -31.78 6.70 12.72
N ALA A 640 -30.53 6.75 12.24
CA ALA A 640 -30.01 5.88 11.20
C ALA A 640 -30.15 4.40 11.60
N GLN A 641 -29.76 4.06 12.84
CA GLN A 641 -29.89 2.71 13.38
C GLN A 641 -31.35 2.24 13.42
N GLN A 642 -32.28 3.09 13.85
CA GLN A 642 -33.71 2.75 13.86
C GLN A 642 -34.27 2.56 12.45
N VAL A 643 -33.89 3.40 11.48
CA VAL A 643 -34.32 3.27 10.08
C VAL A 643 -33.79 1.98 9.46
N ALA A 644 -32.50 1.67 9.69
CA ALA A 644 -31.88 0.43 9.26
C ALA A 644 -32.56 -0.81 9.86
N LEU A 645 -32.86 -0.80 11.17
CA LEU A 645 -33.57 -1.89 11.84
C LEU A 645 -34.98 -2.09 11.28
N GLU A 646 -35.72 -1.02 10.97
CA GLU A 646 -37.05 -1.13 10.37
C GLU A 646 -36.96 -1.67 8.92
N ALA A 647 -35.95 -1.27 8.15
CA ALA A 647 -35.69 -1.84 6.82
C ALA A 647 -35.36 -3.34 6.88
N ILE A 648 -34.49 -3.74 7.83
CA ILE A 648 -34.12 -5.14 8.07
C ILE A 648 -35.36 -5.95 8.47
N LYS A 649 -36.21 -5.41 9.35
CA LYS A 649 -37.46 -6.05 9.79
C LYS A 649 -38.44 -6.26 8.64
N GLN A 650 -38.49 -5.34 7.66
CA GLN A 650 -39.26 -5.52 6.43
C GLN A 650 -38.61 -6.51 5.46
N GLY A 651 -37.37 -6.93 5.73
CA GLY A 651 -36.61 -7.87 4.90
C GLY A 651 -36.01 -7.22 3.66
N ILE A 652 -35.91 -5.89 3.62
CA ILE A 652 -35.43 -5.16 2.42
C ILE A 652 -34.04 -5.63 2.00
N PRO A 653 -33.02 -5.67 2.88
CA PRO A 653 -31.66 -6.03 2.45
C PRO A 653 -31.51 -7.47 1.97
N ASP A 654 -32.40 -8.36 2.44
CA ASP A 654 -32.30 -9.80 2.21
C ASP A 654 -33.30 -10.32 1.16
N LYS A 655 -34.26 -9.49 0.71
CA LYS A 655 -35.33 -9.90 -0.22
C LYS A 655 -35.47 -9.03 -1.47
N ALA A 656 -35.13 -7.74 -1.41
CA ALA A 656 -35.21 -6.87 -2.58
C ALA A 656 -34.02 -7.16 -3.51
N PRO A 657 -34.21 -7.66 -4.74
CA PRO A 657 -33.11 -8.09 -5.62
C PRO A 657 -32.07 -6.99 -5.88
N GLU A 658 -32.52 -5.76 -6.10
CA GLU A 658 -31.70 -4.57 -6.34
C GLU A 658 -30.87 -4.10 -5.14
N ILE A 659 -31.11 -4.69 -3.95
CA ILE A 659 -30.29 -4.52 -2.75
C ILE A 659 -29.50 -5.80 -2.49
N ARG A 660 -30.19 -6.95 -2.39
CA ARG A 660 -29.59 -8.22 -1.96
C ARG A 660 -28.36 -8.59 -2.80
N TRP A 661 -28.47 -8.43 -4.12
CA TRP A 661 -27.49 -8.85 -5.11
C TRP A 661 -26.58 -7.73 -5.60
N VAL A 662 -26.78 -6.50 -5.10
CA VAL A 662 -25.88 -5.38 -5.32
C VAL A 662 -25.16 -5.15 -3.99
N PHE A 663 -24.06 -5.84 -3.75
CA PHE A 663 -23.45 -5.90 -2.42
C PHE A 663 -23.05 -4.53 -1.89
N SER A 664 -22.59 -3.63 -2.78
CA SER A 664 -22.30 -2.23 -2.41
C SER A 664 -23.53 -1.42 -1.97
N HIS A 665 -24.74 -1.84 -2.33
CA HIS A 665 -25.98 -1.27 -1.79
C HIS A 665 -26.34 -1.88 -0.44
N ARG A 666 -26.18 -3.20 -0.31
CA ARG A 666 -26.64 -3.96 0.85
C ARG A 666 -25.90 -3.63 2.13
N THR A 667 -24.58 -3.43 2.05
CA THR A 667 -23.72 -3.16 3.21
C THR A 667 -24.20 -1.96 4.02
N TRP A 668 -24.68 -0.91 3.35
CA TRP A 668 -25.16 0.31 4.01
C TRP A 668 -26.30 0.09 5.00
N PHE A 669 -27.11 -0.96 4.84
CA PHE A 669 -28.16 -1.27 5.81
C PHE A 669 -27.61 -1.83 7.14
N TYR A 670 -26.36 -2.25 7.18
CA TYR A 670 -25.72 -2.84 8.35
C TYR A 670 -24.69 -1.91 8.98
N THR A 671 -24.16 -0.94 8.24
CA THR A 671 -23.23 0.08 8.76
C THR A 671 -23.76 0.86 9.98
N PRO A 672 -25.04 1.27 10.05
CA PRO A 672 -25.57 1.91 11.26
C PRO A 672 -25.58 1.00 12.51
N LEU A 673 -25.62 -0.32 12.32
CA LEU A 673 -25.48 -1.28 13.43
C LEU A 673 -24.02 -1.36 13.89
N MET A 674 -23.08 -1.41 12.94
CA MET A 674 -21.63 -1.35 13.19
C MET A 674 -21.24 -0.07 13.94
N HIS A 675 -21.86 1.06 13.62
CA HIS A 675 -21.58 2.33 14.29
C HIS A 675 -22.18 2.47 15.69
N SER A 676 -22.98 1.51 16.15
CA SER A 676 -23.63 1.56 17.45
C SER A 676 -22.64 1.27 18.59
N GLU A 677 -22.87 1.87 19.76
CA GLU A 677 -22.21 1.47 21.01
C GLU A 677 -23.03 0.39 21.77
N ASP A 678 -23.99 -0.26 21.11
CA ASP A 678 -24.76 -1.40 21.63
C ASP A 678 -24.23 -2.72 21.06
N ILE A 679 -23.72 -3.59 21.93
CA ILE A 679 -23.22 -4.91 21.54
C ILE A 679 -24.28 -5.76 20.83
N SER A 680 -25.57 -5.60 21.15
CA SER A 680 -26.65 -6.33 20.49
C SER A 680 -26.84 -5.93 19.02
N ALA A 681 -26.38 -4.72 18.64
CA ALA A 681 -26.36 -4.27 17.26
C ALA A 681 -25.25 -4.97 16.47
N HIS A 682 -24.07 -5.10 17.07
CA HIS A 682 -22.93 -5.82 16.48
C HIS A 682 -23.23 -7.29 16.22
N GLU A 683 -23.89 -7.99 17.17
CA GLU A 683 -24.31 -9.38 16.96
C GLU A 683 -25.20 -9.54 15.71
N LYS A 684 -26.08 -8.56 15.45
CA LYS A 684 -26.93 -8.54 14.26
C LYS A 684 -26.14 -8.20 13.00
N ALA A 685 -25.19 -7.27 13.09
CA ALA A 685 -24.34 -6.85 11.99
C ALA A 685 -23.42 -7.99 11.53
N VAL A 686 -22.75 -8.68 12.46
CA VAL A 686 -21.94 -9.88 12.19
C VAL A 686 -22.76 -10.93 11.45
N ALA A 687 -23.94 -11.27 11.97
CA ALA A 687 -24.83 -12.23 11.32
C ALA A 687 -25.27 -11.77 9.92
N ALA A 688 -25.36 -10.46 9.68
CA ALA A 688 -25.74 -9.90 8.39
C ALA A 688 -24.59 -9.93 7.37
N TYR A 689 -23.37 -9.57 7.78
CA TYR A 689 -22.17 -9.69 6.94
C TYR A 689 -21.85 -11.15 6.62
N ASP A 690 -22.07 -12.06 7.58
CA ASP A 690 -22.02 -13.50 7.31
C ASP A 690 -22.99 -13.91 6.21
N ARG A 691 -24.22 -13.39 6.21
CA ARG A 691 -25.20 -13.66 5.13
C ARG A 691 -24.76 -13.11 3.78
N ILE A 692 -24.15 -11.91 3.74
CA ILE A 692 -23.54 -11.38 2.50
C ILE A 692 -22.49 -12.36 1.98
N TYR A 693 -21.57 -12.79 2.83
CA TYR A 693 -20.51 -13.71 2.43
C TYR A 693 -21.07 -15.06 1.96
N GLN A 694 -22.06 -15.62 2.64
CA GLN A 694 -22.73 -16.84 2.19
C GLN A 694 -23.45 -16.67 0.84
N ASP A 695 -24.08 -15.52 0.60
CA ASP A 695 -24.70 -15.23 -0.70
C ASP A 695 -23.61 -15.16 -1.80
N ILE A 696 -22.45 -14.53 -1.55
CA ILE A 696 -21.30 -14.53 -2.47
C ILE A 696 -20.83 -15.96 -2.79
N LEU A 697 -20.60 -16.79 -1.77
CA LEU A 697 -20.18 -18.19 -1.96
C LEU A 697 -21.20 -18.98 -2.79
N SER A 698 -22.50 -18.76 -2.56
CA SER A 698 -23.56 -19.39 -3.35
C SER A 698 -23.57 -18.97 -4.82
N LEU A 699 -23.10 -17.75 -5.12
CA LEU A 699 -22.98 -17.25 -6.49
C LEU A 699 -21.82 -17.93 -7.23
N ILE A 700 -20.73 -18.23 -6.53
CA ILE A 700 -19.56 -18.93 -7.09
C ILE A 700 -19.96 -20.34 -7.56
N GLU A 701 -20.62 -21.12 -6.71
CA GLU A 701 -20.89 -22.54 -6.96
C GLU A 701 -22.15 -22.81 -7.81
N GLY A 702 -23.09 -21.86 -7.85
CA GLY A 702 -24.40 -22.09 -8.47
C GLY A 702 -24.49 -21.78 -9.97
N THR A 703 -25.62 -22.17 -10.58
CA THR A 703 -25.96 -21.88 -11.99
C THR A 703 -27.35 -21.27 -12.10
N GLY A 704 -27.56 -20.31 -13.02
CA GLY A 704 -28.85 -19.66 -13.24
C GLY A 704 -29.08 -18.43 -12.33
N GLY A 705 -30.33 -18.05 -12.09
CA GLY A 705 -30.68 -16.96 -11.18
C GLY A 705 -32.20 -16.76 -11.16
N ALA A 706 -32.77 -16.53 -9.98
CA ALA A 706 -34.21 -16.35 -9.81
C ALA A 706 -34.72 -15.06 -10.48
N ASP A 707 -33.85 -14.06 -10.59
CA ASP A 707 -34.12 -12.76 -11.21
C ASP A 707 -32.89 -12.24 -11.98
N GLU A 708 -33.03 -11.07 -12.61
CA GLU A 708 -31.96 -10.45 -13.39
C GLU A 708 -30.77 -10.00 -12.53
N TYR A 709 -31.01 -9.49 -11.32
CA TYR A 709 -29.94 -9.02 -10.43
C TYR A 709 -29.10 -10.19 -9.94
N GLU A 710 -29.73 -11.31 -9.55
CA GLU A 710 -28.99 -12.51 -9.16
C GLU A 710 -28.10 -13.02 -10.31
N ARG A 711 -28.64 -13.03 -11.54
CA ARG A 711 -27.88 -13.49 -12.71
C ARG A 711 -26.67 -12.60 -12.99
N LYS A 712 -26.85 -11.28 -12.95
CA LYS A 712 -25.76 -10.31 -13.13
C LYS A 712 -24.72 -10.42 -12.02
N ALA A 713 -25.18 -10.54 -10.77
CA ALA A 713 -24.28 -10.73 -9.64
C ALA A 713 -23.47 -12.03 -9.77
N ARG A 714 -24.11 -13.10 -10.26
CA ARG A 714 -23.42 -14.36 -10.57
C ARG A 714 -22.35 -14.17 -11.63
N GLU A 715 -22.67 -13.48 -12.73
CA GLU A 715 -21.70 -13.20 -13.79
C GLU A 715 -20.49 -12.43 -13.25
N VAL A 716 -20.70 -11.41 -12.41
CA VAL A 716 -19.63 -10.63 -11.78
C VAL A 716 -18.81 -11.48 -10.81
N VAL A 717 -19.47 -12.21 -9.90
CA VAL A 717 -18.79 -13.07 -8.91
C VAL A 717 -18.00 -14.20 -9.58
N GLN A 718 -18.53 -14.81 -10.65
CA GLN A 718 -17.84 -15.89 -11.34
C GLN A 718 -16.70 -15.39 -12.25
N ALA A 719 -16.74 -14.13 -12.68
CA ALA A 719 -15.64 -13.52 -13.42
C ALA A 719 -14.39 -13.35 -12.54
N ASP A 720 -14.57 -13.03 -11.25
CA ASP A 720 -13.48 -12.96 -10.27
C ASP A 720 -13.92 -13.45 -8.86
N PRO A 721 -13.89 -14.79 -8.63
CA PRO A 721 -14.35 -15.37 -7.38
C PRO A 721 -13.51 -14.97 -6.17
N GLU A 722 -12.21 -14.73 -6.35
CA GLU A 722 -11.31 -14.39 -5.24
C GLU A 722 -11.50 -12.94 -4.81
N ALA A 723 -11.63 -12.00 -5.76
CA ALA A 723 -11.99 -10.63 -5.42
C ALA A 723 -13.36 -10.54 -4.72
N ALA A 724 -14.34 -11.34 -5.16
CA ALA A 724 -15.65 -11.39 -4.53
C ALA A 724 -15.59 -11.91 -3.09
N LYS A 725 -14.84 -13.00 -2.83
CA LYS A 725 -14.62 -13.49 -1.46
C LYS A 725 -13.93 -12.45 -0.59
N ALA A 726 -12.88 -11.81 -1.11
CA ALA A 726 -12.12 -10.80 -0.38
C ALA A 726 -13.00 -9.63 0.08
N VAL A 727 -13.97 -9.19 -0.72
CA VAL A 727 -14.93 -8.15 -0.31
C VAL A 727 -15.83 -8.62 0.83
N GLY A 728 -16.33 -9.86 0.78
CA GLY A 728 -17.14 -10.41 1.87
C GLY A 728 -16.35 -10.60 3.17
N GLU A 729 -15.11 -11.08 3.08
CA GLU A 729 -14.19 -11.22 4.21
C GLU A 729 -13.81 -9.87 4.82
N THR A 730 -13.52 -8.89 3.98
CA THR A 730 -13.16 -7.53 4.41
C THR A 730 -14.30 -6.88 5.21
N ASN A 731 -15.53 -6.95 4.71
CA ASN A 731 -16.70 -6.40 5.40
C ASN A 731 -16.90 -7.02 6.79
N LYS A 732 -16.73 -8.34 6.89
CA LYS A 732 -16.83 -9.08 8.15
C LYS A 732 -15.71 -8.71 9.12
N MET A 733 -14.47 -8.65 8.63
CA MET A 733 -13.31 -8.25 9.42
C MET A 733 -13.50 -6.85 10.03
N PHE A 734 -14.01 -5.89 9.26
CA PHE A 734 -14.27 -4.55 9.77
C PHE A 734 -15.32 -4.54 10.88
N GLU A 735 -16.41 -5.29 10.73
CA GLU A 735 -17.42 -5.44 11.79
C GLU A 735 -16.82 -6.04 13.07
N GLU A 736 -15.96 -7.05 12.93
CA GLU A 736 -15.32 -7.70 14.07
C GLU A 736 -14.38 -6.76 14.81
N LYS A 737 -13.62 -5.93 14.08
CA LYS A 737 -12.80 -4.87 14.70
C LYS A 737 -13.64 -3.89 15.51
N HIS A 738 -14.78 -3.44 14.96
CA HIS A 738 -15.70 -2.55 15.67
C HIS A 738 -16.28 -3.23 16.93
N ARG A 739 -16.74 -4.48 16.78
CA ARG A 739 -17.33 -5.26 17.88
C ARG A 739 -16.36 -5.43 19.04
N VAL A 740 -15.09 -5.77 18.77
CA VAL A 740 -14.07 -5.97 19.82
C VAL A 740 -13.87 -4.71 20.68
N ILE A 741 -13.93 -3.52 20.09
CA ILE A 741 -13.84 -2.25 20.83
C ILE A 741 -15.02 -2.10 21.77
N VAL A 742 -16.24 -2.32 21.27
CA VAL A 742 -17.47 -2.18 22.06
C VAL A 742 -17.58 -3.29 23.13
N GLU A 743 -17.13 -4.52 22.86
CA GLU A 743 -17.02 -5.59 23.86
C GLU A 743 -16.05 -5.20 24.98
N ARG A 744 -14.91 -4.59 24.64
CA ARG A 744 -13.85 -4.25 25.58
C ARG A 744 -14.21 -3.03 26.45
N PHE A 745 -14.77 -1.98 25.85
CA PHE A 745 -14.96 -0.69 26.51
C PHE A 745 -16.43 -0.32 26.74
N GLY A 746 -17.38 -1.04 26.13
CA GLY A 746 -18.80 -0.72 26.14
C GLY A 746 -19.18 0.50 25.30
N ARG A 747 -18.21 1.11 24.60
CA ARG A 747 -18.34 2.33 23.81
C ARG A 747 -17.12 2.52 22.90
N TYR A 748 -17.15 3.50 22.00
CA TYR A 748 -16.01 3.90 21.17
C TYR A 748 -15.14 4.95 21.87
N PRO A 749 -13.89 4.62 22.25
CA PRO A 749 -13.02 5.53 22.98
C PRO A 749 -12.71 6.82 22.20
N HIS A 750 -12.52 6.74 20.89
CA HIS A 750 -12.20 7.89 20.04
C HIS A 750 -13.32 8.95 19.99
N ARG A 751 -14.57 8.58 20.30
CA ARG A 751 -15.69 9.52 20.37
C ARG A 751 -15.71 10.34 21.66
N ASN A 752 -14.93 9.96 22.67
CA ASN A 752 -14.98 10.56 24.01
C ASN A 752 -14.77 12.08 23.98
N LYS A 753 -13.78 12.56 23.21
CA LYS A 753 -13.50 13.99 23.06
C LYS A 753 -14.69 14.76 22.49
N ALA A 754 -15.25 14.29 21.37
CA ALA A 754 -16.40 14.92 20.71
C ALA A 754 -17.65 14.90 21.61
N LEU A 755 -17.84 13.83 22.36
CA LEU A 755 -18.99 13.63 23.26
C LEU A 755 -18.80 14.25 24.65
N GLY A 756 -17.65 14.88 24.94
CA GLY A 756 -17.35 15.43 26.26
C GLY A 756 -17.29 14.38 27.38
N ARG A 757 -16.97 13.12 27.05
CA ARG A 757 -16.84 12.02 28.01
C ARG A 757 -15.41 11.94 28.55
N GLU A 758 -15.27 11.72 29.85
CA GLU A 758 -13.96 11.37 30.41
C GLU A 758 -13.54 9.97 29.94
N ALA A 759 -12.31 9.87 29.43
CA ALA A 759 -11.70 8.61 29.04
C ALA A 759 -11.12 7.90 30.27
N THR A 760 -11.36 6.60 30.38
CA THR A 760 -10.72 5.75 31.39
C THR A 760 -9.25 5.53 31.06
N PRO A 761 -8.38 5.17 32.03
CA PRO A 761 -6.98 4.88 31.75
C PRO A 761 -6.76 3.82 30.66
N ALA A 762 -7.61 2.78 30.61
CA ALA A 762 -7.54 1.74 29.59
C ALA A 762 -7.96 2.22 28.20
N GLU A 763 -8.87 3.20 28.12
CA GLU A 763 -9.26 3.85 26.88
C GLU A 763 -8.20 4.83 26.38
N VAL A 764 -7.57 5.57 27.29
CA VAL A 764 -6.42 6.43 26.98
C VAL A 764 -5.26 5.59 26.46
N GLU A 765 -4.89 4.53 27.18
CA GLU A 765 -3.85 3.59 26.76
C GLU A 765 -4.18 2.97 25.40
N PHE A 766 -5.44 2.59 25.16
CA PHE A 766 -5.87 2.06 23.86
C PHE A 766 -5.69 3.09 22.73
N LEU A 767 -6.07 4.35 22.93
CA LEU A 767 -5.91 5.38 21.90
C LEU A 767 -4.44 5.80 21.71
N GLU A 768 -3.68 5.95 22.79
CA GLU A 768 -2.26 6.29 22.76
C GLU A 768 -1.38 5.16 22.20
N SER A 769 -1.86 3.91 22.25
CA SER A 769 -1.19 2.76 21.64
C SER A 769 -1.62 2.45 20.20
N GLY A 770 -2.29 3.39 19.54
CA GLY A 770 -2.71 3.25 18.13
C GLY A 770 -3.93 2.36 17.93
N GLY A 771 -4.79 2.24 18.93
CA GLY A 771 -6.03 1.48 18.84
C GLY A 771 -6.94 1.98 17.71
N ASP A 772 -7.59 1.04 17.01
CA ASP A 772 -8.44 1.33 15.84
C ASP A 772 -9.46 2.46 16.14
N THR A 773 -9.50 3.45 15.26
CA THR A 773 -10.49 4.54 15.27
C THR A 773 -11.30 4.54 13.97
N PHE A 774 -12.60 4.81 14.07
CA PHE A 774 -13.51 4.72 12.93
C PHE A 774 -14.41 5.95 12.84
N GLY A 775 -14.66 6.44 11.63
CA GLY A 775 -15.63 7.52 11.39
C GLY A 775 -15.29 8.87 12.04
N SER A 776 -13.99 9.16 12.23
CA SER A 776 -13.48 10.44 12.74
C SER A 776 -13.47 11.57 11.70
#